data_AF-A0A3E1RFJ2-F1
#
_entry.id   AF-A0A3E1RFJ2-F1
#
_cell.length_a   1.000
_cell.length_b   1.000
_cell.length_c   1.000
_cell.angle_alpha   90.00
_cell.angle_beta   90.00
_cell.angle_gamma   90.00
#
_symmetry.space_group_name_H-M   'P 1'
#
loop_
_entity.id
_entity.type
_entity.pdbx_description
1 polymer ?
#
loop_
_entity_poly.entity_id
_entity_poly.type
_entity_poly.pdbx_seq_one_letter_code
_entity_poly.pdbx_strand_id
1 'polypeptide(L)'
;MKSKVVSAAAAIALIHDGDTLVCSGFGVVGVPDELLLALETRFLETAQPRNLHLLFGGGPGDGKEQGMNRIAHEGLVASAIGGHWGLVPKLGAMAMANLIEAWNLPLGVVSHLYRDIAAGLPGSVSAVGLGTFVDPRLQGGRINARTTKDIVEVVTLGGRELLFYQAPKPNVAFIRASIADPDGNLSLEREALTQDALAIAMAVKNAGGVVIAQVEYITEKGSLLPRRVKVPGILVDCVVVAEPQHHMQTYGTQYHPGLSGEMRVPLDALPPMAFDERKVIARRAAFELMPNAVVNLGIGMPEGVAAIANEERLLPYMTLTAEPGLVGGVPGSGMNFGSAMNATAQLDMNQQFDFYDGGGLDLAVLGLAECDARGNINVSRFGPRLAGAGGFINITQNSRTVLFIGTFTAGGLEVQVGDGQLTITKEGKHRKFVQSIEQVTFSGEYAARVGKKVLYITERCVLTLTPEGLELTEVAPGVDIERDILPYMAFKPIIRNPALMDARIFRNEPMGLKDTLLSISLMERIAYQPERNLLFLNFQGLKLSAPKDAQDVQTAVERKCLEIGHKVNAIVNYDGFEILEPAMDAYAEVVKTMTEKYYAQITRYSTSAFLRNKLGAAISGRGLAPHIYETRGEAEAAI
;
A
#
# COMPACT_ATOMS: atom_id res chain seq x y z
N MET A 1 43.74 -5.92 -13.68
CA MET A 1 43.44 -6.11 -12.24
C MET A 1 43.26 -7.59 -11.99
N LYS A 2 43.62 -8.09 -10.80
CA LYS A 2 43.24 -9.44 -10.37
C LYS A 2 41.71 -9.56 -10.33
N SER A 3 41.18 -10.75 -10.64
CA SER A 3 39.75 -11.06 -10.49
C SER A 3 39.27 -10.71 -9.08
N LYS A 4 38.05 -10.16 -8.97
CA LYS A 4 37.39 -9.88 -7.68
C LYS A 4 36.65 -11.08 -7.10
N VAL A 5 36.63 -12.19 -7.84
CA VAL A 5 35.96 -13.42 -7.41
C VAL A 5 36.79 -14.11 -6.34
N VAL A 6 36.19 -14.33 -5.17
CA VAL A 6 36.82 -14.93 -3.98
C VAL A 6 35.87 -15.93 -3.32
N SER A 7 36.39 -16.78 -2.43
CA SER A 7 35.54 -17.64 -1.61
C SER A 7 34.80 -16.83 -0.55
N ALA A 8 33.65 -17.34 -0.06
CA ALA A 8 32.89 -16.71 1.02
C ALA A 8 33.78 -16.48 2.26
N ALA A 9 34.57 -17.49 2.65
CA ALA A 9 35.50 -17.41 3.79
C ALA A 9 36.54 -16.28 3.63
N ALA A 10 37.10 -16.09 2.43
CA ALA A 10 38.05 -15.01 2.17
C ALA A 10 37.38 -13.63 2.20
N ALA A 11 36.14 -13.52 1.70
CA ALA A 11 35.38 -12.28 1.73
C ALA A 11 35.01 -11.87 3.17
N ILE A 12 34.43 -12.78 3.95
CA ILE A 12 34.02 -12.48 5.33
C ILE A 12 35.19 -12.26 6.28
N ALA A 13 36.41 -12.69 5.93
CA ALA A 13 37.63 -12.40 6.69
C ALA A 13 37.99 -10.91 6.72
N LEU A 14 37.45 -10.11 5.80
CA LEU A 14 37.65 -8.65 5.74
C LEU A 14 36.82 -7.88 6.78
N ILE A 15 35.97 -8.58 7.54
CA ILE A 15 35.12 -7.98 8.58
C ILE A 15 35.87 -8.04 9.92
N HIS A 16 35.93 -6.89 10.59
CA HIS A 16 36.68 -6.67 11.83
C HIS A 16 35.74 -6.35 13.00
N ASP A 17 36.28 -6.40 14.23
CA ASP A 17 35.57 -6.00 15.43
C ASP A 17 35.08 -4.54 15.32
N GLY A 18 33.82 -4.30 15.69
CA GLY A 18 33.23 -2.95 15.68
C GLY A 18 32.81 -2.41 14.32
N ASP A 19 32.93 -3.20 13.23
CA ASP A 19 32.49 -2.75 11.92
C ASP A 19 30.97 -2.52 11.87
N THR A 20 30.58 -1.45 11.16
CA THR A 20 29.19 -1.22 10.78
C THR A 20 28.88 -1.98 9.49
N LEU A 21 28.04 -3.01 9.60
CA LEU A 21 27.58 -3.86 8.50
C LEU A 21 26.23 -3.38 7.98
N VAL A 22 26.18 -3.06 6.68
CA VAL A 22 24.94 -2.81 5.94
C VAL A 22 24.55 -4.04 5.15
N CYS A 23 23.32 -4.51 5.31
CA CYS A 23 22.81 -5.69 4.61
C CYS A 23 21.68 -5.31 3.65
N SER A 24 21.80 -5.72 2.39
CA SER A 24 20.69 -5.63 1.42
C SER A 24 19.59 -6.62 1.76
N GLY A 25 18.42 -6.40 1.16
CA GLY A 25 17.29 -7.30 1.24
C GLY A 25 16.05 -6.63 1.85
N PHE A 26 14.90 -7.22 1.52
CA PHE A 26 13.59 -6.78 1.94
C PHE A 26 12.81 -8.02 2.33
N GLY A 27 12.68 -8.24 3.64
CA GLY A 27 12.14 -9.46 4.19
C GLY A 27 12.77 -10.69 3.56
N VAL A 28 11.97 -11.40 2.76
CA VAL A 28 12.30 -12.68 2.14
C VAL A 28 12.98 -12.59 0.77
N VAL A 29 13.28 -11.37 0.28
CA VAL A 29 13.76 -11.12 -1.08
C VAL A 29 15.13 -10.43 -1.07
N GLY A 30 16.02 -10.82 -1.98
CA GLY A 30 17.32 -10.15 -2.18
C GLY A 30 18.29 -10.28 -1.00
N VAL A 31 18.10 -11.32 -0.17
CA VAL A 31 18.94 -11.58 1.00
C VAL A 31 20.24 -12.29 0.59
N PRO A 32 21.42 -11.79 0.99
CA PRO A 32 22.71 -12.44 0.74
C PRO A 32 22.99 -13.55 1.78
N ASP A 33 22.22 -14.65 1.71
CA ASP A 33 22.21 -15.70 2.74
C ASP A 33 23.55 -16.46 2.88
N GLU A 34 24.29 -16.68 1.79
CA GLU A 34 25.62 -17.33 1.79
C GLU A 34 26.62 -16.53 2.62
N LEU A 35 26.62 -15.20 2.46
CA LEU A 35 27.52 -14.31 3.20
C LEU A 35 27.17 -14.27 4.69
N LEU A 36 25.88 -14.26 5.02
CA LEU A 36 25.40 -14.28 6.40
C LEU A 36 25.71 -15.61 7.09
N LEU A 37 25.55 -16.73 6.39
CA LEU A 37 25.94 -18.06 6.86
C LEU A 37 27.46 -18.17 7.08
N ALA A 38 28.27 -17.66 6.14
CA ALA A 38 29.72 -17.69 6.26
C ALA A 38 30.22 -16.84 7.45
N LEU A 39 29.60 -15.67 7.69
CA LEU A 39 29.91 -14.84 8.85
C LEU A 39 29.49 -15.52 10.17
N GLU A 40 28.31 -16.11 10.24
CA GLU A 40 27.86 -16.91 11.39
C GLU A 40 28.85 -18.05 11.68
N THR A 41 29.25 -18.79 10.66
CA THR A 41 30.18 -19.93 10.77
C THR A 41 31.52 -19.47 11.34
N ARG A 42 32.12 -18.40 10.78
CA ARG A 42 33.37 -17.84 11.30
C ARG A 42 33.23 -17.42 12.76
N PHE A 43 32.14 -16.77 13.14
CA PHE A 43 31.93 -16.35 14.52
C PHE A 43 31.83 -17.54 15.47
N LEU A 44 31.09 -18.59 15.11
CA LEU A 44 30.97 -19.79 15.93
C LEU A 44 32.29 -20.55 16.09
N GLU A 45 33.14 -20.54 15.06
CA GLU A 45 34.45 -21.22 15.09
C GLU A 45 35.53 -20.41 15.82
N THR A 46 35.47 -19.08 15.75
CA THR A 46 36.59 -18.21 16.16
C THR A 46 36.26 -17.19 17.24
N ALA A 47 34.98 -17.03 17.58
CA ALA A 47 34.45 -15.93 18.40
C ALA A 47 34.84 -14.53 17.88
N GLN A 48 35.04 -14.41 16.56
CA GLN A 48 35.40 -13.18 15.85
C GLN A 48 34.64 -13.10 14.50
N PRO A 49 34.29 -11.91 14.00
CA PRO A 49 34.45 -10.60 14.63
C PRO A 49 33.45 -10.41 15.78
N ARG A 50 33.61 -9.34 16.56
CA ARG A 50 32.76 -8.99 17.70
C ARG A 50 32.21 -7.58 17.58
N ASN A 51 31.11 -7.34 18.29
CA ASN A 51 30.53 -6.02 18.49
C ASN A 51 30.19 -5.27 17.20
N LEU A 52 29.70 -5.97 16.17
CA LEU A 52 29.24 -5.36 14.93
C LEU A 52 28.05 -4.43 15.19
N HIS A 53 27.97 -3.39 14.37
CA HIS A 53 26.84 -2.46 14.33
C HIS A 53 26.05 -2.71 13.04
N LEU A 54 24.76 -3.00 13.15
CA LEU A 54 23.93 -3.34 12.00
C LEU A 54 23.14 -2.12 11.52
N LEU A 55 23.09 -1.93 10.20
CA LEU A 55 22.17 -0.98 9.55
C LEU A 55 21.40 -1.72 8.46
N PHE A 56 20.08 -1.78 8.60
CA PHE A 56 19.23 -2.48 7.63
C PHE A 56 17.87 -1.81 7.48
N GLY A 57 17.39 -1.78 6.25
CA GLY A 57 16.06 -1.27 5.93
C GLY A 57 15.02 -2.36 6.13
N GLY A 58 14.85 -3.20 5.10
CA GLY A 58 13.68 -4.08 4.94
C GLY A 58 13.65 -5.32 5.82
N GLY A 59 14.51 -5.45 6.83
CA GLY A 59 14.56 -6.60 7.74
C GLY A 59 14.83 -7.93 7.02
N PRO A 60 15.99 -8.11 6.36
CA PRO A 60 16.26 -9.28 5.53
C PRO A 60 16.34 -10.56 6.36
N GLY A 61 15.31 -11.40 6.26
CA GLY A 61 15.10 -12.61 7.06
C GLY A 61 13.78 -13.32 6.72
N ASP A 62 13.61 -14.51 7.28
CA ASP A 62 12.47 -15.41 7.04
C ASP A 62 11.44 -15.41 8.19
N GLY A 63 11.65 -14.57 9.20
CA GLY A 63 10.87 -14.61 10.44
C GLY A 63 11.21 -15.80 11.35
N LYS A 64 12.33 -16.48 11.13
CA LYS A 64 12.80 -17.62 11.94
C LYS A 64 14.33 -17.61 12.11
N GLU A 65 15.06 -18.31 11.25
CA GLU A 65 16.50 -18.62 11.43
C GLU A 65 17.38 -18.09 10.30
N GLN A 66 16.82 -17.81 9.11
CA GLN A 66 17.58 -17.41 7.93
C GLN A 66 17.77 -15.88 7.84
N GLY A 67 18.63 -15.45 6.92
CA GLY A 67 18.99 -14.06 6.74
C GLY A 67 19.73 -13.52 7.95
N MET A 68 19.41 -12.30 8.37
CA MET A 68 20.12 -11.66 9.50
C MET A 68 19.89 -12.34 10.85
N ASN A 69 18.92 -13.26 10.95
CA ASN A 69 18.74 -14.10 12.13
C ASN A 69 19.94 -15.02 12.41
N ARG A 70 20.75 -15.32 11.39
CA ARG A 70 22.01 -16.09 11.50
C ARG A 70 23.08 -15.39 12.33
N ILE A 71 23.11 -14.06 12.30
CA ILE A 71 24.14 -13.28 13.00
C ILE A 71 23.64 -12.72 14.33
N ALA A 72 22.46 -13.14 14.78
CA ALA A 72 21.87 -12.74 16.06
C ALA A 72 22.51 -13.52 17.24
N HIS A 73 23.80 -13.29 17.46
CA HIS A 73 24.59 -13.90 18.54
C HIS A 73 25.12 -12.84 19.50
N GLU A 74 25.06 -13.13 20.81
CA GLU A 74 25.71 -12.29 21.82
C GLU A 74 27.22 -12.24 21.58
N GLY A 75 27.80 -11.04 21.73
CA GLY A 75 29.21 -10.80 21.43
C GLY A 75 29.51 -10.55 19.95
N LEU A 76 28.71 -11.08 19.01
CA LEU A 76 28.83 -10.74 17.58
C LEU A 76 28.23 -9.37 17.29
N VAL A 77 27.02 -9.08 17.80
CA VAL A 77 26.29 -7.82 17.54
C VAL A 77 26.27 -6.96 18.79
N ALA A 78 26.67 -5.69 18.65
CA ALA A 78 26.60 -4.69 19.72
C ALA A 78 25.40 -3.75 19.57
N SER A 79 25.04 -3.39 18.33
CA SER A 79 23.88 -2.54 18.09
C SER A 79 23.23 -2.72 16.72
N ALA A 80 22.01 -2.23 16.56
CA ALA A 80 21.26 -2.31 15.31
C ALA A 80 20.31 -1.12 15.09
N ILE A 81 20.38 -0.53 13.89
CA ILE A 81 19.37 0.41 13.37
C ILE A 81 18.60 -0.33 12.27
N GLY A 82 17.32 -0.58 12.52
CA GLY A 82 16.47 -1.38 11.65
C GLY A 82 15.22 -0.65 11.18
N GLY A 83 14.83 -0.80 9.92
CA GLY A 83 13.55 -0.33 9.38
C GLY A 83 12.38 -1.25 9.75
N HIS A 84 12.54 -2.55 9.49
CA HIS A 84 11.57 -3.59 9.79
C HIS A 84 12.22 -4.72 10.61
N TRP A 85 11.57 -5.14 11.70
CA TRP A 85 12.11 -6.12 12.65
C TRP A 85 11.34 -7.45 12.63
N GLY A 86 10.15 -7.47 12.03
CA GLY A 86 9.23 -8.62 12.08
C GLY A 86 9.78 -9.90 11.45
N LEU A 87 10.65 -9.79 10.44
CA LEU A 87 11.30 -10.95 9.80
C LEU A 87 12.69 -11.28 10.35
N VAL A 88 13.16 -10.52 11.36
CA VAL A 88 14.43 -10.76 12.06
C VAL A 88 14.22 -10.94 13.57
N PRO A 89 13.34 -11.87 13.99
CA PRO A 89 12.92 -11.98 15.38
C PRO A 89 14.04 -12.33 16.36
N LYS A 90 15.13 -12.99 15.95
CA LYS A 90 16.27 -13.27 16.85
C LYS A 90 16.99 -11.97 17.23
N LEU A 91 17.21 -11.08 16.27
CA LEU A 91 17.74 -9.73 16.55
C LEU A 91 16.73 -8.92 17.38
N GLY A 92 15.44 -9.01 17.06
CA GLY A 92 14.38 -8.37 17.83
C GLY A 92 14.35 -8.82 19.29
N ALA A 93 14.53 -10.12 19.55
CA ALA A 93 14.60 -10.68 20.89
C ALA A 93 15.81 -10.14 21.66
N MET A 94 16.99 -10.07 21.04
CA MET A 94 18.17 -9.46 21.65
C MET A 94 17.94 -7.99 22.02
N ALA A 95 17.31 -7.23 21.12
CA ALA A 95 16.97 -5.83 21.37
C ALA A 95 15.99 -5.70 22.55
N MET A 96 14.89 -6.45 22.56
CA MET A 96 13.90 -6.40 23.64
C MET A 96 14.47 -6.87 24.99
N ALA A 97 15.45 -7.77 24.97
CA ALA A 97 16.16 -8.24 26.17
C ALA A 97 17.28 -7.29 26.67
N ASN A 98 17.43 -6.09 26.08
CA ASN A 98 18.53 -5.16 26.39
C ASN A 98 19.94 -5.76 26.17
N LEU A 99 20.09 -6.75 25.29
CA LEU A 99 21.39 -7.34 24.97
C LEU A 99 22.20 -6.49 23.99
N ILE A 100 21.51 -5.70 23.16
CA ILE A 100 22.11 -4.76 22.20
C ILE A 100 21.45 -3.38 22.31
N GLU A 101 22.16 -2.33 21.87
CA GLU A 101 21.51 -1.05 21.58
C GLU A 101 20.70 -1.17 20.29
N ALA A 102 19.49 -0.62 20.25
CA ALA A 102 18.61 -0.81 19.12
C ALA A 102 17.69 0.38 18.86
N TRP A 103 17.61 0.76 17.59
CA TRP A 103 16.68 1.77 17.09
C TRP A 103 15.81 1.19 15.98
N ASN A 104 14.55 1.61 15.96
CA ASN A 104 13.66 1.43 14.84
C ASN A 104 13.33 2.78 14.20
N LEU A 105 13.83 2.96 12.97
CA LEU A 105 13.55 4.11 12.13
C LEU A 105 12.56 3.73 11.02
N PRO A 106 11.85 4.68 10.39
CA PRO A 106 11.04 4.39 9.21
C PRO A 106 11.89 3.80 8.09
N LEU A 107 11.40 2.77 7.40
CA LEU A 107 12.13 2.07 6.35
C LEU A 107 12.63 3.02 5.25
N GLY A 108 11.79 3.94 4.79
CA GLY A 108 12.18 4.90 3.76
C GLY A 108 13.25 5.88 4.23
N VAL A 109 13.26 6.23 5.52
CA VAL A 109 14.32 7.05 6.10
C VAL A 109 15.65 6.29 6.11
N VAL A 110 15.65 5.00 6.46
CA VAL A 110 16.87 4.17 6.36
C VAL A 110 17.35 4.06 4.93
N SER A 111 16.43 3.90 3.97
CA SER A 111 16.72 3.85 2.55
C SER A 111 17.34 5.16 2.02
N HIS A 112 16.79 6.31 2.43
CA HIS A 112 17.37 7.63 2.13
C HIS A 112 18.71 7.87 2.83
N LEU A 113 18.92 7.35 4.05
CA LEU A 113 20.22 7.42 4.72
C LEU A 113 21.33 6.78 3.89
N TYR A 114 21.08 5.66 3.18
CA TYR A 114 22.08 5.11 2.27
C TYR A 114 22.47 6.12 1.18
N ARG A 115 21.49 6.74 0.54
CA ARG A 115 21.70 7.78 -0.49
C ARG A 115 22.47 8.97 0.07
N ASP A 116 22.09 9.45 1.25
CA ASP A 116 22.64 10.67 1.83
C ASP A 116 24.07 10.43 2.36
N ILE A 117 24.35 9.25 2.92
CA ILE A 117 25.72 8.81 3.26
C ILE A 117 26.57 8.68 1.99
N ALA A 118 26.03 8.12 0.90
CA ALA A 118 26.74 8.05 -0.38
C ALA A 118 27.11 9.44 -0.90
N ALA A 119 26.29 10.45 -0.64
CA ALA A 119 26.55 11.85 -1.00
C ALA A 119 27.48 12.59 -0.01
N GLY A 120 27.91 11.94 1.09
CA GLY A 120 28.74 12.57 2.12
C GLY A 120 28.00 13.53 3.04
N LEU A 121 26.66 13.44 3.10
CA LEU A 121 25.84 14.25 3.99
C LEU A 121 25.88 13.72 5.44
N PRO A 122 25.69 14.58 6.45
CA PRO A 122 25.77 14.18 7.86
C PRO A 122 24.58 13.33 8.35
N GLY A 123 23.52 13.23 7.56
CA GLY A 123 22.29 12.52 7.90
C GLY A 123 21.17 12.86 6.91
N SER A 124 19.99 12.28 7.13
CA SER A 124 18.80 12.51 6.29
C SER A 124 17.79 13.41 6.99
N VAL A 125 17.16 14.33 6.27
CA VAL A 125 16.10 15.19 6.82
C VAL A 125 14.76 14.79 6.22
N SER A 126 13.76 14.52 7.06
CA SER A 126 12.42 14.18 6.61
C SER A 126 11.34 14.64 7.58
N ALA A 127 10.14 14.92 7.07
CA ALA A 127 8.95 15.13 7.91
C ALA A 127 8.40 13.79 8.45
N VAL A 128 8.72 12.67 7.80
CA VAL A 128 8.28 11.33 8.18
C VAL A 128 8.73 11.05 9.62
N GLY A 129 7.79 10.64 10.47
CA GLY A 129 8.05 10.30 11.88
C GLY A 129 7.61 11.36 12.88
N LEU A 130 7.31 12.60 12.46
CA LEU A 130 6.77 13.64 13.34
C LEU A 130 5.47 13.16 14.03
N GLY A 131 5.41 13.31 15.36
CA GLY A 131 4.27 12.88 16.16
C GLY A 131 4.12 11.36 16.33
N THR A 132 5.12 10.57 15.92
CA THR A 132 5.18 9.11 16.13
C THR A 132 6.24 8.76 17.18
N PHE A 133 6.36 7.49 17.58
CA PHE A 133 7.40 7.05 18.52
C PHE A 133 8.83 7.37 18.05
N VAL A 134 9.03 7.61 16.74
CA VAL A 134 10.32 7.99 16.16
C VAL A 134 10.69 9.44 16.51
N ASP A 135 9.70 10.30 16.73
CA ASP A 135 9.91 11.67 17.18
C ASP A 135 10.68 11.67 18.52
N PRO A 136 11.77 12.44 18.66
CA PRO A 136 12.56 12.47 19.89
C PRO A 136 11.82 13.06 21.09
N ARG A 137 10.71 13.79 20.86
CA ARG A 137 9.80 14.24 21.93
C ARG A 137 8.96 13.09 22.51
N LEU A 138 8.91 11.96 21.82
CA LEU A 138 8.29 10.72 22.28
C LEU A 138 9.38 9.70 22.65
N GLN A 139 9.79 8.81 21.73
CA GLN A 139 10.78 7.77 22.05
C GLN A 139 12.10 7.93 21.27
N GLY A 140 12.16 8.76 20.22
CA GLY A 140 13.36 8.94 19.40
C GLY A 140 13.75 7.68 18.62
N GLY A 141 12.80 6.79 18.36
CA GLY A 141 13.03 5.50 17.70
C GLY A 141 13.76 4.46 18.55
N ARG A 142 14.08 4.75 19.82
CA ARG A 142 14.75 3.80 20.72
C ARG A 142 13.85 2.62 21.06
N ILE A 143 14.39 1.41 20.97
CA ILE A 143 13.63 0.18 21.25
C ILE A 143 13.63 -0.18 22.73
N ASN A 144 14.73 0.08 23.45
CA ASN A 144 14.95 -0.43 24.80
C ASN A 144 15.66 0.60 25.70
N ALA A 145 15.81 0.28 27.00
CA ALA A 145 16.41 1.18 28.00
C ALA A 145 17.94 1.25 27.92
N ARG A 146 18.60 0.22 27.37
CA ARG A 146 20.04 0.23 27.11
C ARG A 146 20.44 1.28 26.06
N THR A 147 19.53 1.58 25.14
CA THR A 147 19.75 2.53 24.05
C THR A 147 19.55 3.95 24.55
N THR A 148 20.65 4.68 24.76
CA THR A 148 20.60 6.03 25.34
C THR A 148 20.91 7.13 24.33
N LYS A 149 21.76 6.84 23.34
CA LYS A 149 22.17 7.82 22.33
C LYS A 149 20.99 8.28 21.47
N ASP A 150 20.84 9.60 21.35
CA ASP A 150 19.94 10.25 20.40
C ASP A 150 20.53 10.20 18.99
N ILE A 151 19.70 9.81 18.02
CA ILE A 151 20.05 9.78 16.58
C ILE A 151 18.98 10.44 15.71
N VAL A 152 18.00 11.08 16.36
CA VAL A 152 16.90 11.80 15.74
C VAL A 152 16.78 13.14 16.43
N GLU A 153 16.84 14.23 15.68
CA GLU A 153 16.73 15.59 16.18
C GLU A 153 15.59 16.33 15.49
N VAL A 154 14.91 17.23 16.20
CA VAL A 154 13.96 18.16 15.57
C VAL A 154 14.74 19.34 15.01
N VAL A 155 14.59 19.61 13.73
CA VAL A 155 15.21 20.74 13.03
C VAL A 155 14.15 21.60 12.35
N THR A 156 14.45 22.89 12.14
CA THR A 156 13.58 23.79 11.37
C THR A 156 14.28 24.23 10.11
N LEU A 157 13.75 23.85 8.94
CA LEU A 157 14.27 24.25 7.63
C LEU A 157 13.14 24.86 6.80
N GLY A 158 13.39 26.01 6.17
CA GLY A 158 12.38 26.71 5.36
C GLY A 158 11.08 27.04 6.12
N GLY A 159 11.18 27.26 7.44
CA GLY A 159 10.02 27.53 8.31
C GLY A 159 9.17 26.30 8.65
N ARG A 160 9.63 25.09 8.34
CA ARG A 160 8.94 23.83 8.66
C ARG A 160 9.75 23.02 9.64
N GLU A 161 9.06 22.44 10.62
CA GLU A 161 9.62 21.43 11.51
C GLU A 161 9.83 20.12 10.75
N LEU A 162 11.01 19.52 10.90
CA LEU A 162 11.43 18.27 10.29
C LEU A 162 12.24 17.46 11.31
N LEU A 163 12.46 16.18 11.01
CA LEU A 163 13.36 15.32 11.77
C LEU A 163 14.67 15.13 11.00
N PHE A 164 15.79 15.35 11.67
CA PHE A 164 17.13 15.03 11.19
C PHE A 164 17.56 13.68 11.77
N TYR A 165 17.81 12.73 10.89
CA TYR A 165 18.15 11.34 11.18
C TYR A 165 19.62 11.09 10.92
N GLN A 166 20.27 10.39 11.84
CA GLN A 166 21.69 10.07 11.77
C GLN A 166 21.92 8.57 11.78
N ALA A 167 22.98 8.13 11.12
CA ALA A 167 23.45 6.75 11.12
C ALA A 167 24.99 6.71 11.25
N PRO A 168 25.54 5.63 11.82
CA PRO A 168 26.98 5.43 11.85
C PRO A 168 27.53 5.29 10.42
N LYS A 169 28.80 5.65 10.27
CA LYS A 169 29.52 5.49 9.01
C LYS A 169 29.66 3.98 8.70
N PRO A 170 29.21 3.49 7.54
CA PRO A 170 29.27 2.07 7.23
C PRO A 170 30.68 1.61 6.83
N ASN A 171 31.05 0.39 7.24
CA ASN A 171 32.36 -0.23 6.99
C ASN A 171 32.28 -1.35 5.96
N VAL A 172 31.19 -2.14 6.00
CA VAL A 172 31.02 -3.32 5.15
C VAL A 172 29.61 -3.34 4.57
N ALA A 173 29.48 -3.73 3.31
CA ALA A 173 28.19 -4.03 2.69
C ALA A 173 28.12 -5.49 2.25
N PHE A 174 27.01 -6.14 2.59
CA PHE A 174 26.54 -7.34 1.91
C PHE A 174 25.44 -6.95 0.93
N ILE A 175 25.70 -7.15 -0.35
CA ILE A 175 24.72 -6.95 -1.43
C ILE A 175 24.55 -8.24 -2.24
N ARG A 176 23.47 -8.31 -3.02
CA ARG A 176 23.15 -9.46 -3.87
C ARG A 176 22.86 -9.03 -5.31
N ALA A 177 23.23 -9.88 -6.26
CA ALA A 177 22.90 -9.75 -7.67
C ALA A 177 22.76 -11.12 -8.34
N SER A 178 22.22 -11.16 -9.55
CA SER A 178 22.07 -12.41 -10.30
C SER A 178 23.39 -12.82 -10.96
N ILE A 179 24.04 -11.88 -11.66
CA ILE A 179 25.27 -12.15 -12.42
C ILE A 179 26.31 -11.08 -12.13
N ALA A 180 27.58 -11.50 -12.02
CA ALA A 180 28.74 -10.60 -12.04
C ALA A 180 29.70 -10.93 -13.18
N ASP A 181 30.45 -9.93 -13.66
CA ASP A 181 31.68 -10.15 -14.41
C ASP A 181 32.93 -10.10 -13.49
N PRO A 182 34.13 -10.48 -13.96
CA PRO A 182 35.33 -10.50 -13.13
C PRO A 182 35.83 -9.12 -12.67
N ASP A 183 35.36 -8.04 -13.30
CA ASP A 183 35.63 -6.65 -12.89
C ASP A 183 34.67 -6.18 -11.77
N GLY A 184 33.63 -6.99 -11.47
CA GLY A 184 32.66 -6.78 -10.41
C GLY A 184 31.39 -6.05 -10.86
N ASN A 185 31.16 -5.86 -12.16
CA ASN A 185 29.90 -5.28 -12.63
C ASN A 185 28.76 -6.26 -12.35
N LEU A 186 27.66 -5.77 -11.75
CA LEU A 186 26.54 -6.61 -11.32
C LEU A 186 25.27 -6.32 -12.12
N SER A 187 24.56 -7.37 -12.53
CA SER A 187 23.20 -7.29 -13.07
C SER A 187 22.22 -8.12 -12.22
N LEU A 188 20.99 -7.63 -12.07
CA LEU A 188 19.96 -8.16 -11.15
C LEU A 188 18.78 -8.77 -11.92
N GLU A 189 19.02 -9.33 -13.11
CA GLU A 189 17.93 -9.72 -13.99
C GLU A 189 17.05 -10.87 -13.52
N ARG A 190 17.55 -11.73 -12.63
CA ARG A 190 16.77 -12.82 -12.03
C ARG A 190 16.31 -12.49 -10.61
N GLU A 191 16.70 -11.33 -10.07
CA GLU A 191 16.18 -10.88 -8.79
C GLU A 191 14.72 -10.43 -8.94
N ALA A 192 13.91 -10.66 -7.91
CA ALA A 192 12.55 -10.10 -7.88
C ALA A 192 12.54 -8.59 -7.56
N LEU A 193 13.62 -8.08 -6.94
CA LEU A 193 13.76 -6.70 -6.47
C LEU A 193 15.16 -6.14 -6.74
N THR A 194 15.28 -4.87 -7.16
CA THR A 194 16.57 -4.15 -7.19
C THR A 194 16.95 -3.54 -5.85
N GLN A 195 15.95 -3.16 -5.04
CA GLN A 195 16.10 -2.69 -3.66
C GLN A 195 17.03 -1.46 -3.58
N ASP A 196 17.87 -1.40 -2.54
CA ASP A 196 18.86 -0.34 -2.32
C ASP A 196 20.29 -0.77 -2.70
N ALA A 197 20.46 -1.82 -3.52
CA ALA A 197 21.79 -2.41 -3.79
C ALA A 197 22.82 -1.37 -4.26
N LEU A 198 22.43 -0.48 -5.17
CA LEU A 198 23.29 0.59 -5.67
C LEU A 198 23.59 1.65 -4.60
N ALA A 199 22.56 2.10 -3.86
CA ALA A 199 22.71 3.11 -2.81
C ALA A 199 23.62 2.60 -1.68
N ILE A 200 23.44 1.36 -1.24
CA ILE A 200 24.27 0.69 -0.25
C ILE A 200 25.73 0.60 -0.74
N ALA A 201 25.96 0.13 -1.97
CA ALA A 201 27.30 0.00 -2.52
C ALA A 201 28.02 1.36 -2.56
N MET A 202 27.35 2.43 -3.01
CA MET A 202 27.93 3.77 -3.02
C MET A 202 28.20 4.29 -1.61
N ALA A 203 27.27 4.10 -0.67
CA ALA A 203 27.39 4.55 0.72
C ALA A 203 28.63 3.97 1.39
N VAL A 204 28.80 2.64 1.28
CA VAL A 204 29.95 1.95 1.87
C VAL A 204 31.24 2.30 1.14
N LYS A 205 31.23 2.39 -0.19
CA LYS A 205 32.43 2.71 -0.95
C LYS A 205 32.95 4.11 -0.66
N ASN A 206 32.07 5.10 -0.62
CA ASN A 206 32.44 6.49 -0.32
C ASN A 206 32.80 6.69 1.16
N ALA A 207 32.32 5.81 2.05
CA ALA A 207 32.81 5.72 3.41
C ALA A 207 34.23 5.09 3.50
N GLY A 208 34.79 4.58 2.41
CA GLY A 208 36.08 3.87 2.40
C GLY A 208 35.99 2.44 2.93
N GLY A 209 34.78 1.88 2.96
CA GLY A 209 34.51 0.50 3.34
C GLY A 209 34.67 -0.49 2.19
N VAL A 210 34.26 -1.73 2.46
CA VAL A 210 34.36 -2.87 1.53
C VAL A 210 32.97 -3.34 1.12
N VAL A 211 32.74 -3.50 -0.19
CA VAL A 211 31.49 -4.03 -0.74
C VAL A 211 31.67 -5.47 -1.20
N ILE A 212 30.90 -6.38 -0.59
CA ILE A 212 30.93 -7.81 -0.88
C ILE A 212 29.59 -8.18 -1.52
N ALA A 213 29.65 -8.65 -2.78
CA ALA A 213 28.50 -9.02 -3.56
C ALA A 213 28.36 -10.55 -3.67
N GLN A 214 27.21 -11.06 -3.25
CA GLN A 214 26.80 -12.44 -3.52
C GLN A 214 26.14 -12.53 -4.90
N VAL A 215 26.50 -13.52 -5.72
CA VAL A 215 25.91 -13.75 -7.05
C VAL A 215 25.54 -15.21 -7.33
N GLU A 216 24.64 -15.42 -8.28
CA GLU A 216 24.29 -16.75 -8.78
C GLU A 216 25.34 -17.24 -9.79
N TYR A 217 25.78 -16.37 -10.70
CA TYR A 217 26.74 -16.73 -11.77
C TYR A 217 27.82 -15.68 -12.00
N ILE A 218 28.93 -16.15 -12.56
CA ILE A 218 29.98 -15.32 -13.16
C ILE A 218 29.92 -15.44 -14.68
N THR A 219 29.95 -14.32 -15.38
CA THR A 219 30.07 -14.26 -16.84
C THR A 219 31.47 -13.80 -17.27
N GLU A 220 31.74 -13.82 -18.57
CA GLU A 220 33.00 -13.28 -19.11
C GLU A 220 33.04 -11.75 -19.00
N LYS A 221 34.26 -11.21 -18.88
CA LYS A 221 34.49 -9.76 -18.80
C LYS A 221 33.89 -9.04 -20.01
N GLY A 222 33.09 -7.99 -19.74
CA GLY A 222 32.48 -7.17 -20.79
C GLY A 222 31.22 -7.77 -21.43
N SER A 223 30.75 -8.94 -20.96
CA SER A 223 29.55 -9.59 -21.49
C SER A 223 28.25 -8.98 -20.98
N LEU A 224 28.27 -8.24 -19.87
CA LEU A 224 27.09 -7.54 -19.37
C LEU A 224 26.79 -6.30 -20.20
N LEU A 225 25.54 -6.19 -20.67
CA LEU A 225 25.07 -4.99 -21.36
C LEU A 225 25.16 -3.78 -20.43
N PRO A 226 25.82 -2.67 -20.82
CA PRO A 226 26.05 -1.54 -19.90
C PRO A 226 24.78 -0.96 -19.27
N ARG A 227 23.64 -0.96 -20.00
CA ARG A 227 22.34 -0.51 -19.47
C ARG A 227 21.70 -1.47 -18.47
N ARG A 228 22.17 -2.72 -18.38
CA ARG A 228 21.72 -3.74 -17.41
C ARG A 228 22.66 -3.85 -16.21
N VAL A 229 23.83 -3.22 -16.25
CA VAL A 229 24.71 -3.12 -15.08
C VAL A 229 24.05 -2.20 -14.07
N LYS A 230 23.59 -2.77 -12.96
CA LYS A 230 22.92 -2.04 -11.87
C LYS A 230 23.92 -1.46 -10.88
N VAL A 231 24.92 -2.25 -10.52
CA VAL A 231 26.01 -1.83 -9.63
C VAL A 231 27.31 -1.91 -10.43
N PRO A 232 27.91 -0.76 -10.78
CA PRO A 232 29.19 -0.74 -11.48
C PRO A 232 30.30 -1.38 -10.65
N GLY A 233 31.19 -2.13 -11.30
CA GLY A 233 32.26 -2.87 -10.63
C GLY A 233 33.23 -1.99 -9.85
N ILE A 234 33.33 -0.70 -10.15
CA ILE A 234 34.14 0.25 -9.35
C ILE A 234 33.69 0.35 -7.89
N LEU A 235 32.43 0.00 -7.60
CA LEU A 235 31.87 0.00 -6.26
C LEU A 235 32.05 -1.34 -5.53
N VAL A 236 32.42 -2.40 -6.24
CA VAL A 236 32.47 -3.78 -5.71
C VAL A 236 33.91 -4.18 -5.45
N ASP A 237 34.18 -4.76 -4.27
CA ASP A 237 35.50 -5.21 -3.85
C ASP A 237 35.66 -6.73 -3.92
N CYS A 238 34.61 -7.47 -3.56
CA CYS A 238 34.58 -8.93 -3.60
C CYS A 238 33.30 -9.43 -4.25
N VAL A 239 33.44 -10.49 -5.05
CA VAL A 239 32.31 -11.24 -5.62
C VAL A 239 32.39 -12.68 -5.12
N VAL A 240 31.29 -13.17 -4.56
CA VAL A 240 31.15 -14.53 -4.04
C VAL A 240 30.02 -15.23 -4.77
N VAL A 241 30.31 -16.38 -5.37
CA VAL A 241 29.28 -17.23 -6.00
C VAL A 241 28.61 -18.04 -4.89
N ALA A 242 27.30 -17.94 -4.76
CA ALA A 242 26.53 -18.66 -3.75
C ALA A 242 26.14 -20.06 -4.20
N GLU A 243 25.98 -20.96 -3.24
CA GLU A 243 25.30 -22.23 -3.48
C GLU A 243 23.81 -21.98 -3.82
N PRO A 244 23.19 -22.78 -4.70
CA PRO A 244 21.81 -22.55 -5.15
C PRO A 244 20.80 -22.44 -3.99
N GLN A 245 20.94 -23.26 -2.94
CA GLN A 245 20.03 -23.20 -1.78
C GLN A 245 20.16 -21.91 -0.95
N HIS A 246 21.25 -21.16 -1.09
CA HIS A 246 21.47 -19.87 -0.41
C HIS A 246 21.25 -18.67 -1.36
N HIS A 247 20.79 -18.94 -2.59
CA HIS A 247 20.51 -17.92 -3.62
C HIS A 247 19.06 -17.98 -4.13
N MET A 248 18.09 -18.38 -3.29
CA MET A 248 16.68 -18.37 -3.69
C MET A 248 16.20 -16.95 -4.05
N GLN A 249 15.43 -16.80 -5.14
CA GLN A 249 14.87 -15.52 -5.59
C GLN A 249 14.00 -14.85 -4.51
N THR A 250 13.23 -15.67 -3.80
CA THR A 250 12.57 -15.35 -2.52
C THR A 250 12.73 -16.56 -1.60
N TYR A 251 12.51 -16.45 -0.29
CA TYR A 251 12.48 -17.66 0.56
C TYR A 251 11.32 -18.62 0.24
N GLY A 252 10.33 -18.20 -0.55
CA GLY A 252 9.24 -19.05 -1.03
C GLY A 252 9.48 -19.66 -2.40
N THR A 253 10.50 -19.25 -3.14
CA THR A 253 10.66 -19.60 -4.56
C THR A 253 12.13 -19.57 -4.97
N GLN A 254 12.64 -20.71 -5.45
CA GLN A 254 14.01 -20.80 -5.98
C GLN A 254 14.21 -19.81 -7.14
N TYR A 255 13.38 -19.94 -8.17
CA TYR A 255 13.34 -19.01 -9.30
C TYR A 255 12.03 -19.16 -10.07
N HIS A 256 11.42 -18.03 -10.42
CA HIS A 256 10.26 -17.94 -11.28
C HIS A 256 10.37 -16.71 -12.19
N PRO A 257 10.34 -16.86 -13.53
CA PRO A 257 10.56 -15.74 -14.47
C PRO A 257 9.47 -14.66 -14.42
N GLY A 258 8.30 -14.99 -13.87
CA GLY A 258 7.24 -14.01 -13.60
C GLY A 258 7.56 -13.02 -12.49
N LEU A 259 8.45 -13.39 -11.54
CA LEU A 259 8.85 -12.51 -10.43
C LEU A 259 10.00 -11.57 -10.82
N SER A 260 10.83 -11.96 -11.80
CA SER A 260 11.87 -11.10 -12.39
C SER A 260 11.35 -10.23 -13.53
N GLY A 261 10.07 -10.39 -13.93
CA GLY A 261 9.48 -9.65 -15.04
C GLY A 261 9.90 -10.15 -16.44
N GLU A 262 10.62 -11.28 -16.53
CA GLU A 262 11.01 -11.91 -17.79
C GLU A 262 9.83 -12.57 -18.51
N MET A 263 8.75 -12.84 -17.79
CA MET A 263 7.54 -13.45 -18.33
C MET A 263 6.27 -12.84 -17.70
N ARG A 264 5.21 -12.67 -18.50
CA ARG A 264 3.87 -12.38 -17.96
C ARG A 264 3.09 -13.67 -17.71
N VAL A 265 2.39 -13.73 -16.58
CA VAL A 265 1.53 -14.86 -16.19
C VAL A 265 0.04 -14.54 -16.41
N PRO A 266 -0.80 -15.52 -16.80
CA PRO A 266 -2.25 -15.35 -16.83
C PRO A 266 -2.81 -15.17 -15.40
N LEU A 267 -3.65 -14.15 -15.18
CA LEU A 267 -4.23 -13.83 -13.86
C LEU A 267 -5.57 -14.53 -13.60
N ASP A 268 -6.23 -15.04 -14.64
CA ASP A 268 -7.57 -15.66 -14.58
C ASP A 268 -7.59 -17.00 -13.82
N ALA A 269 -6.45 -17.46 -13.34
CA ALA A 269 -6.27 -18.73 -12.64
C ALA A 269 -6.12 -18.61 -11.10
N LEU A 270 -6.17 -17.39 -10.54
CA LEU A 270 -6.05 -17.21 -9.10
C LEU A 270 -7.34 -17.64 -8.38
N PRO A 271 -7.27 -18.53 -7.37
CA PRO A 271 -8.45 -18.96 -6.63
C PRO A 271 -9.04 -17.79 -5.83
N PRO A 272 -10.39 -17.70 -5.73
CA PRO A 272 -11.02 -16.69 -4.90
C PRO A 272 -10.70 -16.92 -3.42
N MET A 273 -10.72 -15.84 -2.64
CA MET A 273 -10.60 -15.94 -1.19
C MET A 273 -11.77 -16.74 -0.60
N ALA A 274 -11.49 -17.50 0.46
CA ALA A 274 -12.51 -18.12 1.29
C ALA A 274 -13.48 -17.05 1.82
N PHE A 275 -14.77 -17.41 1.95
CA PHE A 275 -15.79 -16.47 2.39
C PHE A 275 -15.88 -16.40 3.91
N ASP A 276 -14.90 -15.71 4.49
CA ASP A 276 -14.68 -15.52 5.93
C ASP A 276 -14.63 -14.03 6.31
N GLU A 277 -14.28 -13.71 7.57
CA GLU A 277 -14.14 -12.33 8.04
C GLU A 277 -13.11 -11.53 7.24
N ARG A 278 -12.05 -12.18 6.75
CA ARG A 278 -11.01 -11.49 5.96
C ARG A 278 -11.58 -11.06 4.62
N LYS A 279 -12.39 -11.89 3.97
CA LYS A 279 -13.08 -11.54 2.72
C LYS A 279 -14.09 -10.42 2.94
N VAL A 280 -14.84 -10.42 4.04
CA VAL A 280 -15.75 -9.30 4.40
C VAL A 280 -15.01 -7.98 4.54
N ILE A 281 -13.91 -7.97 5.31
CA ILE A 281 -13.09 -6.77 5.53
C ILE A 281 -12.50 -6.27 4.20
N ALA A 282 -11.92 -7.17 3.41
CA ALA A 282 -11.32 -6.83 2.12
C ALA A 282 -12.36 -6.30 1.13
N ARG A 283 -13.57 -6.89 1.12
CA ARG A 283 -14.69 -6.42 0.31
C ARG A 283 -15.15 -5.03 0.70
N ARG A 284 -15.28 -4.72 2.00
CA ARG A 284 -15.60 -3.34 2.42
C ARG A 284 -14.49 -2.37 2.01
N ALA A 285 -13.22 -2.73 2.20
CA ALA A 285 -12.11 -1.88 1.79
C ALA A 285 -12.09 -1.64 0.27
N ALA A 286 -12.54 -2.62 -0.53
CA ALA A 286 -12.60 -2.50 -1.99
C ALA A 286 -13.56 -1.40 -2.50
N PHE A 287 -14.55 -0.97 -1.70
CA PHE A 287 -15.42 0.17 -2.04
C PHE A 287 -14.66 1.51 -2.08
N GLU A 288 -13.51 1.59 -1.44
CA GLU A 288 -12.67 2.80 -1.42
C GLU A 288 -11.65 2.81 -2.57
N LEU A 289 -11.58 1.74 -3.38
CA LEU A 289 -10.71 1.70 -4.56
C LEU A 289 -11.24 2.67 -5.61
N MET A 290 -10.34 3.45 -6.20
CA MET A 290 -10.69 4.46 -7.20
C MET A 290 -9.99 4.15 -8.54
N PRO A 291 -10.68 4.33 -9.68
CA PRO A 291 -10.03 4.27 -10.98
C PRO A 291 -8.88 5.29 -11.08
N ASN A 292 -7.81 4.89 -11.74
CA ASN A 292 -6.54 5.61 -11.91
C ASN A 292 -5.77 5.90 -10.61
N ALA A 293 -6.22 5.40 -9.46
CA ALA A 293 -5.50 5.60 -8.21
C ALA A 293 -4.18 4.81 -8.18
N VAL A 294 -3.18 5.43 -7.55
CA VAL A 294 -1.96 4.74 -7.12
C VAL A 294 -2.18 4.23 -5.70
N VAL A 295 -2.19 2.92 -5.54
CA VAL A 295 -2.58 2.24 -4.30
C VAL A 295 -1.38 1.48 -3.74
N ASN A 296 -1.13 1.62 -2.44
CA ASN A 296 -0.22 0.73 -1.71
C ASN A 296 -1.02 -0.22 -0.81
N LEU A 297 -0.63 -1.50 -0.82
CA LEU A 297 -1.24 -2.56 -0.01
C LEU A 297 -0.18 -3.16 0.92
N GLY A 298 -0.42 -3.11 2.21
CA GLY A 298 0.46 -3.74 3.21
C GLY A 298 0.36 -5.27 3.26
N ILE A 299 1.30 -5.87 4.00
CA ILE A 299 1.31 -7.31 4.28
C ILE A 299 0.11 -7.75 5.15
N GLY A 300 -0.35 -8.99 4.96
CA GLY A 300 -1.34 -9.63 5.82
C GLY A 300 -2.77 -9.39 5.39
N MET A 301 -3.58 -8.70 6.20
CA MET A 301 -4.99 -8.45 5.88
C MET A 301 -5.19 -7.65 4.56
N PRO A 302 -4.38 -6.60 4.27
CA PRO A 302 -4.54 -5.83 3.03
C PRO A 302 -4.25 -6.60 1.73
N GLU A 303 -3.54 -7.73 1.79
CA GLU A 303 -3.37 -8.63 0.62
C GLU A 303 -4.73 -9.08 0.06
N GLY A 304 -5.73 -9.25 0.93
CA GLY A 304 -7.08 -9.61 0.52
C GLY A 304 -7.72 -8.57 -0.42
N VAL A 305 -7.36 -7.29 -0.29
CA VAL A 305 -7.92 -6.23 -1.16
C VAL A 305 -7.45 -6.38 -2.60
N ALA A 306 -6.20 -6.83 -2.82
CA ALA A 306 -5.72 -7.16 -4.18
C ALA A 306 -6.51 -8.33 -4.77
N ALA A 307 -6.79 -9.36 -3.96
CA ALA A 307 -7.57 -10.51 -4.40
C ALA A 307 -9.01 -10.12 -4.75
N ILE A 308 -9.66 -9.26 -3.96
CA ILE A 308 -10.99 -8.73 -4.29
C ILE A 308 -10.95 -7.82 -5.52
N ALA A 309 -9.94 -6.97 -5.67
CA ALA A 309 -9.78 -6.17 -6.88
C ALA A 309 -9.60 -7.04 -8.13
N ASN A 310 -8.97 -8.21 -8.01
CA ASN A 310 -8.91 -9.20 -9.09
C ASN A 310 -10.27 -9.87 -9.34
N GLU A 311 -10.94 -10.35 -8.29
CA GLU A 311 -12.29 -10.96 -8.34
C GLU A 311 -13.31 -10.02 -9.03
N GLU A 312 -13.25 -8.73 -8.71
CA GLU A 312 -14.11 -7.66 -9.26
C GLU A 312 -13.58 -7.07 -10.57
N ARG A 313 -12.47 -7.57 -11.12
CA ARG A 313 -11.84 -7.12 -12.39
C ARG A 313 -11.49 -5.62 -12.41
N LEU A 314 -11.02 -5.10 -11.28
CA LEU A 314 -10.63 -3.71 -11.06
C LEU A 314 -9.14 -3.44 -11.33
N LEU A 315 -8.27 -4.46 -11.25
CA LEU A 315 -6.82 -4.29 -11.39
C LEU A 315 -6.36 -3.51 -12.64
N PRO A 316 -6.97 -3.68 -13.84
CA PRO A 316 -6.57 -2.90 -15.02
C PRO A 316 -6.82 -1.39 -14.91
N TYR A 317 -7.61 -0.95 -13.93
CA TYR A 317 -8.03 0.43 -13.76
C TYR A 317 -7.29 1.14 -12.62
N MET A 318 -6.28 0.52 -12.00
CA MET A 318 -5.52 1.15 -10.93
C MET A 318 -4.06 0.68 -10.97
N THR A 319 -3.19 1.40 -10.27
CA THR A 319 -1.78 1.00 -10.16
C THR A 319 -1.50 0.58 -8.74
N LEU A 320 -1.32 -0.73 -8.54
CA LEU A 320 -0.82 -1.25 -7.27
C LEU A 320 0.69 -1.00 -7.17
N THR A 321 1.17 -0.66 -5.99
CA THR A 321 2.58 -0.40 -5.72
C THR A 321 3.02 -1.08 -4.44
N ALA A 322 4.28 -1.50 -4.38
CA ALA A 322 4.91 -2.01 -3.17
C ALA A 322 6.15 -1.16 -2.84
N GLU A 323 6.37 -0.91 -1.55
CA GLU A 323 7.46 -0.08 -1.05
C GLU A 323 8.87 -0.49 -1.48
N PRO A 324 9.22 -1.78 -1.76
CA PRO A 324 10.56 -2.09 -2.24
C PRO A 324 10.81 -1.71 -3.71
N GLY A 325 9.86 -1.06 -4.39
CA GLY A 325 10.05 -0.45 -5.70
C GLY A 325 9.16 -0.94 -6.83
N LEU A 326 8.15 -1.78 -6.54
CA LEU A 326 7.30 -2.34 -7.58
C LEU A 326 6.16 -1.41 -7.96
N VAL A 327 5.92 -1.31 -9.27
CA VAL A 327 4.82 -0.52 -9.85
C VAL A 327 4.02 -1.38 -10.83
N GLY A 328 2.72 -1.51 -10.57
CA GLY A 328 1.80 -2.36 -11.30
C GLY A 328 1.93 -3.84 -10.93
N GLY A 329 1.19 -4.68 -11.65
CA GLY A 329 1.18 -6.12 -11.43
C GLY A 329 0.36 -6.55 -10.21
N VAL A 330 0.52 -7.82 -9.83
CA VAL A 330 -0.14 -8.43 -8.68
C VAL A 330 0.93 -8.74 -7.62
N PRO A 331 0.84 -8.14 -6.42
CA PRO A 331 1.78 -8.39 -5.34
C PRO A 331 1.84 -9.87 -4.94
N GLY A 332 3.05 -10.35 -4.65
CA GLY A 332 3.26 -11.65 -4.02
C GLY A 332 2.83 -11.64 -2.56
N SER A 333 2.43 -12.80 -2.05
CA SER A 333 2.01 -13.01 -0.66
C SER A 333 2.93 -13.99 0.09
N GLY A 334 2.84 -14.01 1.42
CA GLY A 334 3.59 -14.94 2.26
C GLY A 334 5.10 -14.84 2.04
N MET A 335 5.76 -15.98 1.76
CA MET A 335 7.21 -16.03 1.49
C MET A 335 7.62 -15.48 0.12
N ASN A 336 6.68 -14.90 -0.63
CA ASN A 336 6.91 -14.08 -1.82
C ASN A 336 6.56 -12.60 -1.58
N PHE A 337 6.23 -12.20 -0.35
CA PHE A 337 5.86 -10.81 -0.05
C PHE A 337 6.96 -9.83 -0.45
N GLY A 338 6.55 -8.65 -0.92
CA GLY A 338 7.45 -7.63 -1.45
C GLY A 338 7.82 -7.84 -2.92
N SER A 339 7.57 -9.01 -3.52
CA SER A 339 7.67 -9.24 -4.96
C SER A 339 6.34 -8.97 -5.68
N ALA A 340 6.31 -9.00 -7.01
CA ALA A 340 5.07 -9.00 -7.78
C ALA A 340 5.24 -9.79 -9.08
N MET A 341 4.13 -10.31 -9.61
CA MET A 341 4.06 -10.80 -10.98
C MET A 341 3.42 -9.75 -11.88
N ASN A 342 3.78 -9.75 -13.16
CA ASN A 342 3.23 -8.82 -14.16
C ASN A 342 3.44 -7.33 -13.84
N ALA A 343 4.45 -7.00 -13.04
CA ALA A 343 4.83 -5.62 -12.76
C ALA A 343 5.11 -4.86 -14.07
N THR A 344 4.76 -3.57 -14.09
CA THR A 344 4.97 -2.70 -15.26
C THR A 344 6.32 -1.99 -15.17
N ALA A 345 6.75 -1.66 -13.96
CA ALA A 345 8.03 -1.03 -13.71
C ALA A 345 8.58 -1.40 -12.34
N GLN A 346 9.88 -1.16 -12.18
CA GLN A 346 10.63 -1.41 -10.98
C GLN A 346 11.61 -0.27 -10.74
N LEU A 347 11.49 0.36 -9.58
CA LEU A 347 12.35 1.43 -9.10
C LEU A 347 13.26 0.89 -7.98
N ASP A 348 14.33 1.64 -7.69
CA ASP A 348 15.05 1.40 -6.44
C ASP A 348 14.20 1.85 -5.25
N MET A 349 14.38 1.17 -4.12
CA MET A 349 13.51 1.35 -2.96
C MET A 349 13.60 2.79 -2.43
N ASN A 350 14.78 3.40 -2.40
CA ASN A 350 14.95 4.80 -2.04
C ASN A 350 14.16 5.76 -2.95
N GLN A 351 14.07 5.50 -4.25
CA GLN A 351 13.30 6.33 -5.19
C GLN A 351 11.78 6.11 -5.04
N GLN A 352 11.37 4.88 -4.72
CA GLN A 352 9.98 4.59 -4.39
C GLN A 352 9.54 5.36 -3.14
N PHE A 353 10.43 5.47 -2.14
CA PHE A 353 10.17 6.28 -0.95
C PHE A 353 10.20 7.78 -1.22
N ASP A 354 11.02 8.29 -2.16
CA ASP A 354 10.89 9.67 -2.62
C ASP A 354 9.46 9.95 -3.14
N PHE A 355 8.88 9.01 -3.90
CA PHE A 355 7.51 9.10 -4.40
C PHE A 355 6.45 9.01 -3.29
N TYR A 356 6.60 8.08 -2.34
CA TYR A 356 5.66 7.94 -1.21
C TYR A 356 5.72 9.13 -0.27
N ASP A 357 6.92 9.55 0.14
CA ASP A 357 7.15 10.66 1.06
C ASP A 357 6.70 11.99 0.43
N GLY A 358 6.76 12.10 -0.90
CA GLY A 358 6.21 13.22 -1.66
C GLY A 358 4.67 13.24 -1.79
N GLY A 359 3.97 12.25 -1.24
CA GLY A 359 2.50 12.18 -1.28
C GLY A 359 1.94 11.61 -2.59
N GLY A 360 2.71 10.80 -3.30
CA GLY A 360 2.31 10.19 -4.58
C GLY A 360 1.22 9.13 -4.48
N LEU A 361 0.93 8.62 -3.26
CA LEU A 361 -0.10 7.62 -3.03
C LEU A 361 -1.48 8.25 -2.84
N ASP A 362 -2.45 7.82 -3.65
CA ASP A 362 -3.85 8.20 -3.49
C ASP A 362 -4.51 7.44 -2.32
N LEU A 363 -4.14 6.16 -2.17
CA LEU A 363 -4.73 5.25 -1.20
C LEU A 363 -3.67 4.33 -0.61
N ALA A 364 -3.67 4.19 0.72
CA ALA A 364 -2.94 3.16 1.41
C ALA A 364 -3.89 2.27 2.21
N VAL A 365 -3.72 0.96 2.09
CA VAL A 365 -4.47 -0.04 2.87
C VAL A 365 -3.50 -0.83 3.73
N LEU A 366 -3.63 -0.72 5.04
CA LEU A 366 -2.67 -1.22 6.02
C LEU A 366 -3.36 -1.95 7.18
N GLY A 367 -2.60 -2.75 7.92
CA GLY A 367 -3.13 -3.53 9.03
C GLY A 367 -3.58 -2.66 10.22
N LEU A 368 -4.73 -3.00 10.80
CA LEU A 368 -5.22 -2.50 12.08
C LEU A 368 -4.77 -3.45 13.19
N ALA A 369 -3.81 -3.07 14.02
CA ALA A 369 -3.37 -3.90 15.15
C ALA A 369 -3.90 -3.39 16.50
N GLU A 370 -3.46 -2.22 16.98
CA GLU A 370 -4.10 -1.52 18.10
C GLU A 370 -4.47 -0.09 17.71
N CYS A 371 -5.58 0.40 18.23
CA CYS A 371 -6.10 1.76 18.01
C CYS A 371 -6.52 2.38 19.35
N ASP A 372 -6.10 3.62 19.61
CA ASP A 372 -6.56 4.39 20.79
C ASP A 372 -7.73 5.33 20.46
N ALA A 373 -8.30 5.96 21.49
CA ALA A 373 -9.46 6.87 21.35
C ALA A 373 -9.19 8.10 20.46
N ARG A 374 -7.92 8.45 20.22
CA ARG A 374 -7.50 9.58 19.37
C ARG A 374 -7.29 9.14 17.91
N GLY A 375 -7.52 7.86 17.59
CA GLY A 375 -7.25 7.29 16.27
C GLY A 375 -5.76 7.05 16.01
N ASN A 376 -4.92 6.99 17.04
CA ASN A 376 -3.54 6.57 16.84
C ASN A 376 -3.48 5.06 16.58
N ILE A 377 -2.57 4.64 15.72
CA ILE A 377 -2.32 3.21 15.46
C ILE A 377 -0.94 2.80 15.97
N ASN A 378 -0.90 1.64 16.64
CA ASN A 378 0.34 0.92 16.93
C ASN A 378 0.42 -0.34 16.06
N VAL A 379 1.49 -0.46 15.29
CA VAL A 379 1.87 -1.70 14.59
C VAL A 379 3.29 -2.19 14.94
N SER A 380 4.05 -1.39 15.68
CA SER A 380 5.51 -1.56 15.77
C SER A 380 5.95 -2.41 16.96
N ARG A 381 5.26 -2.34 18.11
CA ARG A 381 5.65 -3.10 19.31
C ARG A 381 4.44 -3.53 20.14
N PHE A 382 4.44 -4.78 20.59
CA PHE A 382 3.38 -5.37 21.40
C PHE A 382 3.99 -6.17 22.56
N GLY A 383 4.28 -5.49 23.67
CA GLY A 383 4.97 -6.11 24.80
C GLY A 383 6.30 -6.71 24.35
N PRO A 384 6.54 -8.04 24.47
CA PRO A 384 7.81 -8.64 24.07
C PRO A 384 8.01 -8.75 22.55
N ARG A 385 6.95 -8.55 21.74
CA ARG A 385 7.02 -8.71 20.28
C ARG A 385 7.38 -7.40 19.60
N LEU A 386 8.51 -7.38 18.91
CA LEU A 386 8.96 -6.25 18.10
C LEU A 386 8.73 -6.55 16.60
N ALA A 387 7.81 -5.83 15.97
CA ALA A 387 7.60 -5.89 14.52
C ALA A 387 8.36 -4.78 13.78
N GLY A 388 8.48 -3.63 14.42
CA GLY A 388 9.03 -2.41 13.84
C GLY A 388 8.07 -1.70 12.87
N ALA A 389 8.40 -0.46 12.52
CA ALA A 389 7.57 0.41 11.70
C ALA A 389 7.54 -0.01 10.22
N GLY A 390 8.62 -0.58 9.68
CA GLY A 390 8.74 -0.79 8.24
C GLY A 390 8.46 0.50 7.46
N GLY A 391 7.81 0.38 6.30
CA GLY A 391 7.34 1.52 5.52
C GLY A 391 6.07 2.19 6.07
N PHE A 392 5.49 1.70 7.17
CA PHE A 392 4.16 2.10 7.63
C PHE A 392 4.04 3.62 7.88
N ILE A 393 5.05 4.22 8.51
CA ILE A 393 5.07 5.66 8.80
C ILE A 393 5.17 6.46 7.49
N ASN A 394 6.11 6.09 6.61
CA ASN A 394 6.29 6.72 5.29
C ASN A 394 4.98 6.75 4.50
N ILE A 395 4.29 5.60 4.45
CA ILE A 395 3.05 5.41 3.70
C ILE A 395 1.90 6.20 4.34
N THR A 396 1.55 5.89 5.60
CA THR A 396 0.37 6.48 6.26
C THR A 396 0.42 8.00 6.39
N GLN A 397 1.60 8.55 6.65
CA GLN A 397 1.74 9.99 6.88
C GLN A 397 1.54 10.81 5.60
N ASN A 398 1.85 10.25 4.44
CA ASN A 398 1.88 11.00 3.17
C ASN A 398 0.79 10.60 2.17
N SER A 399 0.16 9.43 2.28
CA SER A 399 -0.97 9.04 1.42
C SER A 399 -2.19 9.94 1.62
N ARG A 400 -2.94 10.22 0.55
CA ARG A 400 -4.14 11.09 0.62
C ARG A 400 -5.26 10.46 1.45
N THR A 401 -5.52 9.17 1.23
CA THR A 401 -6.47 8.36 2.00
C THR A 401 -5.76 7.17 2.65
N VAL A 402 -6.12 6.83 3.88
CA VAL A 402 -5.57 5.68 4.62
C VAL A 402 -6.70 4.81 5.16
N LEU A 403 -6.62 3.51 4.89
CA LEU A 403 -7.52 2.51 5.45
C LEU A 403 -6.73 1.59 6.38
N PHE A 404 -7.12 1.54 7.65
CA PHE A 404 -6.65 0.54 8.58
C PHE A 404 -7.66 -0.60 8.64
N ILE A 405 -7.23 -1.80 8.26
CA ILE A 405 -8.13 -2.94 8.12
C ILE A 405 -7.69 -4.10 9.01
N GLY A 406 -8.66 -4.76 9.64
CA GLY A 406 -8.40 -5.94 10.47
C GLY A 406 -9.60 -6.29 11.31
N THR A 407 -9.58 -7.47 11.92
CA THR A 407 -10.66 -7.89 12.83
C THR A 407 -10.83 -6.91 13.98
N PHE A 408 -12.04 -6.80 14.54
CA PHE A 408 -12.36 -5.92 15.66
C PHE A 408 -11.69 -6.35 16.98
N THR A 409 -11.65 -7.66 17.22
CA THR A 409 -10.93 -8.31 18.33
C THR A 409 -9.89 -9.30 17.79
N ALA A 410 -8.92 -9.68 18.62
CA ALA A 410 -7.89 -10.66 18.31
C ALA A 410 -7.94 -11.88 19.24
N GLY A 411 -7.28 -12.97 18.85
CA GLY A 411 -7.12 -14.14 19.71
C GLY A 411 -8.24 -15.18 19.63
N GLY A 412 -8.74 -15.46 18.41
CA GLY A 412 -9.69 -16.54 18.15
C GLY A 412 -11.15 -16.11 17.97
N LEU A 413 -11.36 -14.91 17.40
CA LEU A 413 -12.66 -14.50 16.87
C LEU A 413 -13.10 -15.49 15.78
N GLU A 414 -14.34 -15.95 15.86
CA GLU A 414 -14.99 -16.76 14.83
C GLU A 414 -16.34 -16.11 14.47
N VAL A 415 -16.60 -15.99 13.18
CA VAL A 415 -17.83 -15.43 12.64
C VAL A 415 -18.45 -16.35 11.60
N GLN A 416 -19.74 -16.22 11.41
CA GLN A 416 -20.48 -16.81 10.30
C GLN A 416 -20.99 -15.68 9.40
N VAL A 417 -20.68 -15.78 8.10
CA VAL A 417 -21.07 -14.81 7.08
C VAL A 417 -21.96 -15.51 6.06
N GLY A 418 -23.13 -14.93 5.76
CA GLY A 418 -24.08 -15.51 4.82
C GLY A 418 -25.41 -14.76 4.83
N ASP A 419 -26.22 -14.98 3.80
CA ASP A 419 -27.57 -14.42 3.66
C ASP A 419 -27.66 -12.89 3.84
N GLY A 420 -26.57 -12.16 3.54
CA GLY A 420 -26.52 -10.70 3.66
C GLY A 420 -26.26 -10.18 5.07
N GLN A 421 -25.83 -11.03 6.00
CA GLN A 421 -25.56 -10.67 7.40
C GLN A 421 -24.30 -11.34 7.96
N LEU A 422 -23.89 -10.88 9.16
CA LEU A 422 -22.79 -11.41 9.95
C LEU A 422 -23.27 -11.77 11.35
N THR A 423 -22.87 -12.96 11.81
CA THR A 423 -23.10 -13.44 13.18
C THR A 423 -21.76 -13.74 13.84
N ILE A 424 -21.51 -13.19 15.03
CA ILE A 424 -20.34 -13.53 15.84
C ILE A 424 -20.66 -14.81 16.61
N THR A 425 -19.99 -15.92 16.27
CA THR A 425 -20.22 -17.22 16.93
C THR A 425 -19.32 -17.41 18.14
N LYS A 426 -18.15 -16.76 18.15
CA LYS A 426 -17.21 -16.76 19.27
C LYS A 426 -16.38 -15.49 19.23
N GLU A 427 -16.31 -14.81 20.36
CA GLU A 427 -15.57 -13.55 20.46
C GLU A 427 -14.06 -13.76 20.65
N GLY A 428 -13.26 -12.80 20.16
CA GLY A 428 -11.82 -12.74 20.37
C GLY A 428 -11.44 -12.38 21.82
N LYS A 429 -10.29 -12.89 22.26
CA LYS A 429 -9.77 -12.72 23.63
C LYS A 429 -9.21 -11.32 23.93
N HIS A 430 -8.78 -10.59 22.90
CA HIS A 430 -8.04 -9.35 23.06
C HIS A 430 -8.74 -8.21 22.32
N ARG A 431 -8.96 -7.10 23.02
CA ARG A 431 -9.44 -5.85 22.42
C ARG A 431 -8.33 -5.22 21.60
N LYS A 432 -8.68 -4.66 20.45
CA LYS A 432 -7.76 -3.87 19.60
C LYS A 432 -8.00 -2.38 19.71
N PHE A 433 -9.21 -1.99 20.11
CA PHE A 433 -9.55 -0.61 20.48
C PHE A 433 -9.28 -0.42 21.98
N VAL A 434 -8.10 0.11 22.30
CA VAL A 434 -7.51 0.15 23.64
C VAL A 434 -7.50 1.59 24.20
N GLN A 435 -7.30 1.73 25.51
CA GLN A 435 -7.28 3.06 26.15
C GLN A 435 -6.04 3.85 25.76
N SER A 436 -4.91 3.17 25.65
CA SER A 436 -3.60 3.73 25.31
C SER A 436 -2.78 2.68 24.58
N ILE A 437 -1.96 3.12 23.63
CA ILE A 437 -1.04 2.27 22.89
C ILE A 437 0.41 2.47 23.36
N GLU A 438 1.24 1.46 23.16
CA GLU A 438 2.63 1.45 23.58
C GLU A 438 3.52 2.34 22.69
N GLN A 439 3.27 2.33 21.38
CA GLN A 439 3.95 3.17 20.41
C GLN A 439 2.94 3.79 19.45
N VAL A 440 3.03 5.11 19.26
CA VAL A 440 2.30 5.78 18.19
C VAL A 440 3.06 5.53 16.90
N THR A 441 2.63 4.58 16.07
CA THR A 441 3.20 4.38 14.72
C THR A 441 2.51 5.28 13.70
N PHE A 442 1.23 5.61 13.92
CA PHE A 442 0.50 6.63 13.17
C PHE A 442 -0.23 7.56 14.15
N SER A 443 -0.15 8.86 13.90
CA SER A 443 -0.80 9.89 14.72
C SER A 443 -2.15 10.28 14.13
N GLY A 444 -3.23 9.87 14.81
CA GLY A 444 -4.60 10.29 14.45
C GLY A 444 -4.80 11.79 14.63
N GLU A 445 -4.22 12.38 15.67
CA GLU A 445 -4.29 13.82 15.90
C GLU A 445 -3.67 14.63 14.76
N TYR A 446 -2.47 14.24 14.29
CA TYR A 446 -1.83 14.86 13.14
C TYR A 446 -2.70 14.73 11.89
N ALA A 447 -3.21 13.52 11.62
CA ALA A 447 -4.03 13.24 10.45
C ALA A 447 -5.34 14.03 10.44
N ALA A 448 -6.02 14.14 11.58
CA ALA A 448 -7.23 14.94 11.74
C ALA A 448 -6.96 16.43 11.52
N ARG A 449 -5.85 16.96 12.06
CA ARG A 449 -5.45 18.37 11.89
C ARG A 449 -5.19 18.74 10.43
N VAL A 450 -4.65 17.83 9.64
CA VAL A 450 -4.40 18.06 8.20
C VAL A 450 -5.58 17.64 7.30
N GLY A 451 -6.71 17.23 7.89
CA GLY A 451 -7.92 16.87 7.15
C GLY A 451 -7.79 15.58 6.31
N LYS A 452 -6.93 14.65 6.70
CA LYS A 452 -6.72 13.38 5.99
C LYS A 452 -7.93 12.46 6.16
N LYS A 453 -8.38 11.82 5.09
CA LYS A 453 -9.42 10.76 5.15
C LYS A 453 -8.82 9.48 5.72
N VAL A 454 -9.32 9.04 6.87
CA VAL A 454 -8.85 7.83 7.56
C VAL A 454 -10.04 6.96 7.99
N LEU A 455 -10.05 5.71 7.56
CA LEU A 455 -11.07 4.72 7.94
C LEU A 455 -10.43 3.55 8.70
N TYR A 456 -11.18 3.01 9.66
CA TYR A 456 -10.84 1.79 10.41
C TYR A 456 -11.92 0.76 10.12
N ILE A 457 -11.59 -0.21 9.27
CA ILE A 457 -12.54 -1.18 8.72
C ILE A 457 -12.34 -2.52 9.42
N THR A 458 -13.43 -3.03 9.99
CA THR A 458 -13.49 -4.34 10.63
C THR A 458 -14.57 -5.21 10.01
N GLU A 459 -14.69 -6.45 10.46
CA GLU A 459 -15.76 -7.35 10.00
C GLU A 459 -17.14 -6.87 10.44
N ARG A 460 -17.23 -6.16 11.57
CA ARG A 460 -18.50 -5.80 12.22
C ARG A 460 -18.88 -4.33 12.11
N CYS A 461 -17.92 -3.45 11.83
CA CYS A 461 -18.17 -2.01 11.72
C CYS A 461 -17.06 -1.25 10.99
N VAL A 462 -17.38 -0.01 10.61
CA VAL A 462 -16.43 1.00 10.10
C VAL A 462 -16.43 2.20 11.02
N LEU A 463 -15.24 2.63 11.44
CA LEU A 463 -15.03 3.90 12.11
C LEU A 463 -14.33 4.88 11.18
N THR A 464 -14.66 6.16 11.30
CA THR A 464 -14.04 7.26 10.57
C THR A 464 -13.34 8.20 11.55
N LEU A 465 -12.12 8.63 11.22
CA LEU A 465 -11.44 9.68 11.98
C LEU A 465 -12.06 11.04 11.65
N THR A 466 -12.50 11.76 12.68
CA THR A 466 -12.99 13.14 12.58
C THR A 466 -12.15 14.06 13.48
N PRO A 467 -12.26 15.40 13.32
CA PRO A 467 -11.64 16.34 14.26
C PRO A 467 -12.07 16.16 15.72
N GLU A 468 -13.25 15.59 15.97
CA GLU A 468 -13.78 15.32 17.32
C GLU A 468 -13.32 13.97 17.89
N GLY A 469 -12.78 13.09 17.05
CA GLY A 469 -12.39 11.72 17.41
C GLY A 469 -12.94 10.67 16.45
N LEU A 470 -12.95 9.41 16.90
CA LEU A 470 -13.45 8.28 16.10
C LEU A 470 -14.98 8.22 16.11
N GLU A 471 -15.58 8.28 14.93
CA GLU A 471 -17.03 8.13 14.72
C GLU A 471 -17.37 6.76 14.14
N LEU A 472 -18.33 6.07 14.75
CA LEU A 472 -18.91 4.85 14.20
C LEU A 472 -19.85 5.23 13.06
N THR A 473 -19.44 4.94 11.82
CA THR A 473 -20.17 5.36 10.61
C THR A 473 -20.94 4.23 9.94
N GLU A 474 -20.49 2.98 10.07
CA GLU A 474 -21.20 1.81 9.53
C GLU A 474 -21.19 0.63 10.50
N VAL A 475 -22.27 -0.16 10.49
CA VAL A 475 -22.43 -1.39 11.28
C VAL A 475 -22.85 -2.53 10.35
N ALA A 476 -22.24 -3.70 10.51
CA ALA A 476 -22.59 -4.89 9.72
C ALA A 476 -24.04 -5.33 10.01
N PRO A 477 -24.82 -5.76 9.01
CA PRO A 477 -26.12 -6.35 9.24
C PRO A 477 -26.00 -7.58 10.17
N GLY A 478 -26.84 -7.67 11.20
CA GLY A 478 -26.80 -8.72 12.23
C GLY A 478 -26.00 -8.35 13.49
N VAL A 479 -25.22 -7.27 13.46
CA VAL A 479 -24.43 -6.77 14.59
C VAL A 479 -25.21 -5.70 15.35
N ASP A 480 -25.21 -5.80 16.68
CA ASP A 480 -25.81 -4.82 17.58
C ASP A 480 -24.74 -3.95 18.27
N ILE A 481 -24.96 -2.64 18.34
CA ILE A 481 -23.94 -1.70 18.85
C ILE A 481 -23.66 -1.92 20.34
N GLU A 482 -24.69 -2.11 21.15
CA GLU A 482 -24.57 -2.23 22.61
C GLU A 482 -24.06 -3.61 23.03
N ARG A 483 -24.34 -4.65 22.25
CA ARG A 483 -23.90 -6.02 22.51
C ARG A 483 -22.54 -6.35 21.92
N ASP A 484 -22.31 -5.96 20.67
CA ASP A 484 -21.21 -6.51 19.85
C ASP A 484 -20.09 -5.51 19.56
N ILE A 485 -20.28 -4.21 19.84
CA ILE A 485 -19.27 -3.18 19.59
C ILE A 485 -18.78 -2.57 20.90
N LEU A 486 -19.65 -1.87 21.64
CA LEU A 486 -19.25 -1.09 22.82
C LEU A 486 -18.55 -1.90 23.92
N PRO A 487 -18.99 -3.13 24.28
CA PRO A 487 -18.32 -3.92 25.32
C PRO A 487 -16.88 -4.34 24.97
N TYR A 488 -16.52 -4.27 23.70
CA TYR A 488 -15.23 -4.70 23.17
C TYR A 488 -14.29 -3.53 22.81
N MET A 489 -14.70 -2.30 23.13
CA MET A 489 -13.84 -1.12 23.07
C MET A 489 -13.47 -0.68 24.50
N ALA A 490 -12.26 -0.15 24.67
CA ALA A 490 -11.84 0.48 25.92
C ALA A 490 -12.36 1.93 26.06
N PHE A 491 -12.95 2.49 25.01
CA PHE A 491 -13.49 3.84 24.95
C PHE A 491 -14.78 3.84 24.13
N LYS A 492 -15.64 4.85 24.33
CA LYS A 492 -16.87 5.02 23.56
C LYS A 492 -16.60 5.88 22.31
N PRO A 493 -16.84 5.39 21.08
CA PRO A 493 -16.74 6.22 19.88
C PRO A 493 -17.92 7.20 19.81
N ILE A 494 -17.81 8.18 18.93
CA ILE A 494 -18.91 9.07 18.57
C ILE A 494 -19.95 8.22 17.82
N ILE A 495 -21.20 8.27 18.26
CA ILE A 495 -22.32 7.56 17.64
C ILE A 495 -23.41 8.59 17.36
N ARG A 496 -23.66 8.86 16.09
CA ARG A 496 -24.73 9.75 15.62
C ARG A 496 -25.82 8.93 14.95
N ASN A 497 -25.59 8.53 13.70
CA ASN A 497 -26.53 7.73 12.93
C ASN A 497 -25.75 6.78 11.99
N PRO A 498 -25.15 5.71 12.53
CA PRO A 498 -24.38 4.77 11.71
C PRO A 498 -25.29 4.08 10.68
N ALA A 499 -24.82 4.00 9.44
CA ALA A 499 -25.50 3.27 8.39
C ALA A 499 -25.28 1.75 8.53
N LEU A 500 -26.11 0.96 7.87
CA LEU A 500 -25.77 -0.45 7.65
C LEU A 500 -24.68 -0.54 6.56
N MET A 501 -23.70 -1.41 6.77
CA MET A 501 -22.74 -1.79 5.73
C MET A 501 -23.50 -2.41 4.54
N ASP A 502 -23.00 -2.20 3.32
CA ASP A 502 -23.64 -2.69 2.09
C ASP A 502 -23.84 -4.22 2.14
N ALA A 503 -25.08 -4.67 1.96
CA ALA A 503 -25.45 -6.08 2.08
C ALA A 503 -24.69 -6.99 1.09
N ARG A 504 -24.19 -6.46 -0.04
CA ARG A 504 -23.39 -7.23 -1.02
C ARG A 504 -22.07 -7.72 -0.44
N ILE A 505 -21.53 -7.05 0.58
CA ILE A 505 -20.30 -7.46 1.28
C ILE A 505 -20.49 -8.86 1.91
N PHE A 506 -21.72 -9.16 2.36
CA PHE A 506 -22.08 -10.34 3.15
C PHE A 506 -22.79 -11.44 2.32
N ARG A 507 -22.61 -11.43 0.99
CA ARG A 507 -23.10 -12.50 0.09
C ARG A 507 -21.97 -13.05 -0.75
N ASN A 508 -21.89 -14.35 -1.02
CA ASN A 508 -20.70 -14.94 -1.63
C ASN A 508 -20.49 -14.58 -3.12
N GLU A 509 -21.52 -14.09 -3.82
CA GLU A 509 -21.38 -13.58 -5.19
C GLU A 509 -20.47 -12.34 -5.32
N PRO A 510 -19.95 -12.05 -6.54
CA PRO A 510 -19.29 -10.77 -6.83
C PRO A 510 -20.22 -9.58 -6.59
N MET A 511 -19.66 -8.46 -6.11
CA MET A 511 -20.40 -7.26 -5.70
C MET A 511 -20.75 -6.34 -6.88
N GLY A 512 -20.11 -6.53 -8.04
CA GLY A 512 -20.30 -5.68 -9.22
C GLY A 512 -19.62 -4.31 -9.05
N LEU A 513 -18.48 -4.26 -8.35
CA LEU A 513 -17.80 -3.00 -8.06
C LEU A 513 -17.30 -2.31 -9.32
N LYS A 514 -16.90 -3.06 -10.35
CA LYS A 514 -16.46 -2.48 -11.62
C LYS A 514 -17.50 -1.52 -12.20
N ASP A 515 -18.75 -1.96 -12.30
CA ASP A 515 -19.82 -1.13 -12.88
C ASP A 515 -20.15 0.06 -11.98
N THR A 516 -20.07 -0.13 -10.66
CA THR A 516 -20.30 0.94 -9.67
C THR A 516 -19.21 2.01 -9.75
N LEU A 517 -17.93 1.61 -9.70
CA LEU A 517 -16.77 2.49 -9.60
C LEU A 517 -16.37 3.15 -10.92
N LEU A 518 -16.67 2.52 -12.06
CA LEU A 518 -16.44 3.10 -13.40
C LEU A 518 -17.63 3.92 -13.90
N SER A 519 -18.76 3.90 -13.20
CA SER A 519 -19.89 4.77 -13.53
C SER A 519 -19.58 6.21 -13.14
N ILE A 520 -19.63 7.14 -14.11
CA ILE A 520 -19.65 8.59 -13.80
C ILE A 520 -20.90 8.85 -12.96
N SER A 521 -20.75 9.50 -11.81
CA SER A 521 -21.90 9.80 -10.94
C SER A 521 -22.92 10.66 -11.69
N LEU A 522 -24.21 10.50 -11.37
CA LEU A 522 -25.27 11.24 -12.04
C LEU A 522 -25.11 12.76 -11.92
N MET A 523 -24.50 13.25 -10.84
CA MET A 523 -24.24 14.68 -10.64
C MET A 523 -23.11 15.21 -11.54
N GLU A 524 -22.03 14.45 -11.73
CA GLU A 524 -20.92 14.83 -12.63
C GLU A 524 -21.32 14.79 -14.12
N ARG A 525 -22.42 14.09 -14.42
CA ARG A 525 -23.04 14.10 -15.75
C ARG A 525 -23.83 15.38 -16.04
N ILE A 526 -24.05 16.25 -15.05
CA ILE A 526 -24.89 17.44 -15.18
C ILE A 526 -24.03 18.70 -15.14
N ALA A 527 -23.97 19.43 -16.25
CA ALA A 527 -23.24 20.70 -16.35
C ALA A 527 -24.21 21.84 -16.72
N TYR A 528 -24.17 22.93 -15.95
CA TYR A 528 -24.95 24.12 -16.26
C TYR A 528 -24.04 25.26 -16.77
N GLN A 529 -24.44 25.91 -17.86
CA GLN A 529 -23.77 27.05 -18.46
C GLN A 529 -24.68 28.29 -18.30
N PRO A 530 -24.42 29.17 -17.31
CA PRO A 530 -25.27 30.33 -17.02
C PRO A 530 -25.43 31.27 -18.22
N GLU A 531 -24.33 31.52 -18.96
CA GLU A 531 -24.28 32.43 -20.11
C GLU A 531 -25.28 32.08 -21.23
N ARG A 532 -25.63 30.80 -21.35
CA ARG A 532 -26.52 30.27 -22.39
C ARG A 532 -27.84 29.74 -21.82
N ASN A 533 -28.05 29.85 -20.51
CA ASN A 533 -29.11 29.15 -19.78
C ASN A 533 -29.22 27.65 -20.17
N LEU A 534 -28.07 26.98 -20.32
CA LEU A 534 -27.99 25.65 -20.91
C LEU A 534 -27.60 24.60 -19.88
N LEU A 535 -28.45 23.59 -19.69
CA LEU A 535 -28.20 22.40 -18.88
C LEU A 535 -27.80 21.23 -19.80
N PHE A 536 -26.53 20.84 -19.76
CA PHE A 536 -26.01 19.70 -20.48
C PHE A 536 -26.06 18.44 -19.60
N LEU A 537 -26.73 17.41 -20.09
CA LEU A 537 -26.91 16.11 -19.43
C LEU A 537 -26.12 15.04 -20.20
N ASN A 538 -24.96 14.65 -19.67
CA ASN A 538 -24.08 13.66 -20.28
C ASN A 538 -24.42 12.23 -19.85
N PHE A 539 -25.44 11.64 -20.45
CA PHE A 539 -25.83 10.24 -20.19
C PHE A 539 -25.09 9.23 -21.07
N GLN A 540 -23.94 9.62 -21.62
CA GLN A 540 -23.12 8.72 -22.41
C GLN A 540 -22.69 7.49 -21.60
N GLY A 541 -22.94 6.30 -22.15
CA GLY A 541 -22.60 5.02 -21.50
C GLY A 541 -23.39 4.74 -20.21
N LEU A 542 -24.40 5.54 -19.87
CA LEU A 542 -25.22 5.30 -18.68
C LEU A 542 -26.21 4.16 -18.97
N LYS A 543 -26.39 3.26 -18.00
CA LYS A 543 -27.28 2.11 -18.11
C LYS A 543 -28.39 2.17 -17.06
N LEU A 544 -29.64 2.10 -17.50
CA LEU A 544 -30.83 1.98 -16.65
C LEU A 544 -31.43 0.59 -16.78
N SER A 545 -31.41 -0.16 -15.69
CA SER A 545 -31.86 -1.56 -15.63
C SER A 545 -33.16 -1.75 -14.86
N ALA A 546 -33.47 -0.87 -13.90
CA ALA A 546 -34.67 -0.90 -13.07
C ALA A 546 -35.37 0.48 -13.00
N PRO A 547 -36.66 0.54 -12.60
CA PRO A 547 -37.38 1.80 -12.39
C PRO A 547 -36.67 2.77 -11.44
N LYS A 548 -35.98 2.23 -10.43
CA LYS A 548 -35.22 3.02 -9.47
C LYS A 548 -34.11 3.85 -10.15
N ASP A 549 -33.43 3.29 -11.15
CA ASP A 549 -32.33 3.99 -11.83
C ASP A 549 -32.85 5.25 -12.55
N ALA A 550 -34.06 5.20 -13.10
CA ALA A 550 -34.72 6.37 -13.66
C ALA A 550 -35.05 7.41 -12.58
N GLN A 551 -35.54 6.97 -11.42
CA GLN A 551 -35.82 7.85 -10.29
C GLN A 551 -34.56 8.55 -9.75
N ASP A 552 -33.43 7.84 -9.73
CA ASP A 552 -32.14 8.37 -9.33
C ASP A 552 -31.66 9.45 -10.32
N VAL A 553 -31.85 9.23 -11.64
CA VAL A 553 -31.62 10.26 -12.67
C VAL A 553 -32.50 11.49 -12.43
N GLN A 554 -33.80 11.29 -12.20
CA GLN A 554 -34.71 12.40 -11.91
C GLN A 554 -34.22 13.22 -10.72
N THR A 555 -33.93 12.56 -9.60
CA THR A 555 -33.52 13.21 -8.35
C THR A 555 -32.26 14.05 -8.55
N ALA A 556 -31.27 13.53 -9.28
CA ALA A 556 -30.03 14.24 -9.56
C ALA A 556 -30.27 15.49 -10.41
N VAL A 557 -31.05 15.37 -11.50
CA VAL A 557 -31.30 16.52 -12.39
C VAL A 557 -32.24 17.54 -11.75
N GLU A 558 -33.28 17.08 -11.04
CA GLU A 558 -34.22 17.93 -10.31
C GLU A 558 -33.51 18.75 -9.24
N ARG A 559 -32.59 18.15 -8.47
CA ARG A 559 -31.75 18.89 -7.53
C ARG A 559 -30.99 20.03 -8.20
N LYS A 560 -30.36 19.78 -9.36
CA LYS A 560 -29.62 20.82 -10.08
C LYS A 560 -30.56 21.92 -10.60
N CYS A 561 -31.72 21.57 -11.12
CA CYS A 561 -32.71 22.54 -11.57
C CYS A 561 -33.24 23.41 -10.42
N LEU A 562 -33.46 22.82 -9.24
CA LEU A 562 -33.85 23.55 -8.04
C LEU A 562 -32.76 24.52 -7.56
N GLU A 563 -31.48 24.13 -7.65
CA GLU A 563 -30.34 25.03 -7.37
C GLU A 563 -30.28 26.23 -8.33
N ILE A 564 -30.65 26.04 -9.61
CA ILE A 564 -30.67 27.11 -10.63
C ILE A 564 -31.86 28.06 -10.41
N GLY A 565 -33.00 27.54 -9.94
CA GLY A 565 -34.15 28.34 -9.52
C GLY A 565 -35.04 28.89 -10.65
N HIS A 566 -34.77 28.54 -11.91
CA HIS A 566 -35.62 28.88 -13.06
C HIS A 566 -35.54 27.82 -14.16
N LYS A 567 -36.42 27.91 -15.17
CA LYS A 567 -36.41 26.99 -16.31
C LYS A 567 -35.14 27.13 -17.16
N VAL A 568 -34.64 26.02 -17.69
CA VAL A 568 -33.39 25.92 -18.47
C VAL A 568 -33.61 25.29 -19.85
N ASN A 569 -32.73 25.59 -20.80
CA ASN A 569 -32.64 24.84 -22.05
C ASN A 569 -31.81 23.58 -21.79
N ALA A 570 -32.28 22.39 -22.15
CA ALA A 570 -31.61 21.12 -21.84
C ALA A 570 -31.11 20.40 -23.09
N ILE A 571 -29.86 19.93 -23.07
CA ILE A 571 -29.31 19.05 -24.11
C ILE A 571 -28.92 17.72 -23.45
N VAL A 572 -29.46 16.61 -23.98
CA VAL A 572 -29.17 15.27 -23.46
C VAL A 572 -28.32 14.46 -24.44
N ASN A 573 -27.15 14.02 -23.99
CA ASN A 573 -26.29 13.08 -24.70
C ASN A 573 -26.67 11.64 -24.36
N TYR A 574 -27.14 10.89 -25.35
CA TYR A 574 -27.50 9.47 -25.21
C TYR A 574 -26.55 8.52 -25.97
N ASP A 575 -25.31 8.93 -26.27
CA ASP A 575 -24.35 8.03 -26.91
C ASP A 575 -24.02 6.82 -26.03
N GLY A 576 -24.22 5.61 -26.54
CA GLY A 576 -24.01 4.39 -25.74
C GLY A 576 -24.92 4.28 -24.51
N PHE A 577 -25.99 5.08 -24.42
CA PHE A 577 -26.99 4.96 -23.35
C PHE A 577 -27.78 3.66 -23.51
N GLU A 578 -27.84 2.86 -22.45
CA GLU A 578 -28.57 1.59 -22.42
C GLU A 578 -29.78 1.71 -21.49
N ILE A 579 -30.95 1.28 -21.96
CA ILE A 579 -32.16 1.22 -21.15
C ILE A 579 -32.88 -0.11 -21.37
N LEU A 580 -33.02 -0.89 -20.29
CA LEU A 580 -33.73 -2.16 -20.30
C LEU A 580 -35.24 -1.94 -20.13
N GLU A 581 -36.05 -2.92 -20.55
CA GLU A 581 -37.52 -2.82 -20.49
C GLU A 581 -38.09 -2.44 -19.12
N PRO A 582 -37.61 -2.98 -17.98
CA PRO A 582 -38.15 -2.61 -16.67
C PRO A 582 -37.98 -1.12 -16.33
N ALA A 583 -36.96 -0.45 -16.88
CA ALA A 583 -36.68 0.97 -16.63
C ALA A 583 -37.32 1.91 -17.65
N MET A 584 -37.80 1.39 -18.79
CA MET A 584 -38.23 2.20 -19.94
C MET A 584 -39.38 3.14 -19.61
N ASP A 585 -40.45 2.62 -19.01
CA ASP A 585 -41.64 3.41 -18.69
C ASP A 585 -41.38 4.43 -17.60
N ALA A 586 -40.59 4.05 -16.59
CA ALA A 586 -40.18 4.95 -15.51
C ALA A 586 -39.37 6.12 -16.08
N TYR A 587 -38.38 5.85 -16.94
CA TYR A 587 -37.55 6.89 -17.52
C TYR A 587 -38.32 7.82 -18.46
N ALA A 588 -39.28 7.30 -19.23
CA ALA A 588 -40.14 8.13 -20.05
C ALA A 588 -41.01 9.08 -19.21
N GLU A 589 -41.44 8.68 -18.01
CA GLU A 589 -42.13 9.56 -17.06
C GLU A 589 -41.20 10.63 -16.46
N VAL A 590 -39.94 10.27 -16.21
CA VAL A 590 -38.90 11.24 -15.80
C VAL A 590 -38.73 12.31 -16.89
N VAL A 591 -38.59 11.91 -18.16
CA VAL A 591 -38.46 12.85 -19.28
C VAL A 591 -39.66 13.80 -19.33
N LYS A 592 -40.88 13.30 -19.13
CA LYS A 592 -42.09 14.13 -19.07
C LYS A 592 -42.07 15.11 -17.91
N THR A 593 -41.85 14.62 -16.70
CA THR A 593 -41.81 15.44 -15.48
C THR A 593 -40.79 16.57 -15.60
N MET A 594 -39.58 16.23 -16.06
CA MET A 594 -38.50 17.20 -16.22
C MET A 594 -38.81 18.24 -17.30
N THR A 595 -39.42 17.81 -18.42
CA THR A 595 -39.81 18.71 -19.52
C THR A 595 -40.90 19.70 -19.09
N GLU A 596 -41.92 19.24 -18.37
CA GLU A 596 -43.03 20.09 -17.94
C GLU A 596 -42.60 21.11 -16.87
N LYS A 597 -41.82 20.66 -15.87
CA LYS A 597 -41.48 21.46 -14.70
C LYS A 597 -40.24 22.33 -14.87
N TYR A 598 -39.18 21.81 -15.48
CA TYR A 598 -37.84 22.42 -15.38
C TYR A 598 -37.26 22.89 -16.70
N TYR A 599 -37.72 22.36 -17.84
CA TYR A 599 -37.17 22.75 -19.14
C TYR A 599 -38.01 23.81 -19.85
N ALA A 600 -37.33 24.78 -20.44
CA ALA A 600 -37.90 25.74 -21.39
C ALA A 600 -37.88 25.15 -22.81
N GLN A 601 -36.74 24.53 -23.18
CA GLN A 601 -36.56 23.75 -24.39
C GLN A 601 -35.71 22.52 -24.08
N ILE A 602 -35.87 21.46 -24.88
CA ILE A 602 -35.06 20.24 -24.73
C ILE A 602 -34.70 19.66 -26.10
N THR A 603 -33.42 19.38 -26.31
CA THR A 603 -32.91 18.60 -27.44
C THR A 603 -32.09 17.43 -26.94
N ARG A 604 -31.93 16.42 -27.79
CA ARG A 604 -31.34 15.12 -27.46
C ARG A 604 -30.55 14.64 -28.66
N TYR A 605 -29.44 13.95 -28.45
CA TYR A 605 -28.73 13.29 -29.54
C TYR A 605 -28.24 11.89 -29.16
N SER A 606 -28.13 11.02 -30.16
CA SER A 606 -27.52 9.70 -30.03
C SER A 606 -27.06 9.21 -31.40
N THR A 607 -25.89 8.60 -31.45
CA THR A 607 -25.37 7.84 -32.59
C THR A 607 -26.08 6.49 -32.79
N SER A 608 -26.87 6.01 -31.81
CA SER A 608 -27.57 4.73 -31.88
C SER A 608 -28.96 4.86 -32.55
N ALA A 609 -29.08 4.39 -33.79
CA ALA A 609 -30.36 4.35 -34.50
C ALA A 609 -31.45 3.52 -33.77
N PHE A 610 -31.04 2.45 -33.07
CA PHE A 610 -31.96 1.63 -32.28
C PHE A 610 -32.56 2.41 -31.11
N LEU A 611 -31.73 3.15 -30.38
CA LEU A 611 -32.17 3.96 -29.24
C LEU A 611 -33.09 5.10 -29.70
N ARG A 612 -32.74 5.77 -30.81
CA ARG A 612 -33.58 6.82 -31.42
C ARG A 612 -35.01 6.33 -31.68
N ASN A 613 -35.16 5.12 -32.21
CA ASN A 613 -36.49 4.54 -32.49
C ASN A 613 -37.22 4.08 -31.22
N LYS A 614 -36.55 3.35 -30.32
CA LYS A 614 -37.18 2.74 -29.14
C LYS A 614 -37.59 3.78 -28.10
N LEU A 615 -36.66 4.65 -27.71
CA LEU A 615 -36.92 5.71 -26.72
C LEU A 615 -37.79 6.82 -27.31
N GLY A 616 -37.61 7.15 -28.59
CA GLY A 616 -38.45 8.10 -29.30
C GLY A 616 -39.93 7.69 -29.29
N ALA A 617 -40.24 6.41 -29.52
CA ALA A 617 -41.61 5.90 -29.45
C ALA A 617 -42.22 6.01 -28.04
N ALA A 618 -41.46 5.65 -27.00
CA ALA A 618 -41.92 5.74 -25.61
C ALA A 618 -42.18 7.19 -25.14
N ILE A 619 -41.37 8.14 -25.62
CA ILE A 619 -41.55 9.58 -25.39
C ILE A 619 -42.75 10.11 -26.19
N SER A 620 -42.89 9.72 -27.46
CA SER A 620 -44.01 10.13 -28.31
C SER A 620 -45.36 9.69 -27.76
N GLY A 621 -45.44 8.48 -27.19
CA GLY A 621 -46.66 7.97 -26.56
C GLY A 621 -47.15 8.81 -25.37
N ARG A 622 -46.33 9.73 -24.88
CA ARG A 622 -46.63 10.65 -23.76
C ARG A 622 -46.81 12.10 -24.22
N GLY A 623 -46.92 12.37 -25.52
CA GLY A 623 -47.25 13.70 -26.07
C GLY A 623 -46.08 14.68 -26.18
N LEU A 624 -44.83 14.21 -26.05
CA LEU A 624 -43.61 15.04 -26.13
C LEU A 624 -42.95 14.92 -27.50
N ALA A 625 -42.20 15.96 -27.90
CA ALA A 625 -41.42 15.93 -29.14
C ALA A 625 -40.39 14.78 -29.10
N PRO A 626 -40.51 13.76 -29.97
CA PRO A 626 -39.74 12.52 -29.87
C PRO A 626 -38.36 12.61 -30.53
N HIS A 627 -38.05 13.74 -31.15
CA HIS A 627 -36.88 13.85 -32.01
C HIS A 627 -35.58 13.77 -31.20
N ILE A 628 -34.71 12.84 -31.61
CA ILE A 628 -33.35 12.65 -31.10
C ILE A 628 -32.43 12.80 -32.31
N TYR A 629 -31.59 13.83 -32.31
CA TYR A 629 -30.66 14.16 -33.39
C TYR A 629 -29.53 13.12 -33.48
N GLU A 630 -28.87 13.07 -34.63
CA GLU A 630 -27.76 12.14 -34.85
C GLU A 630 -26.45 12.69 -34.27
N THR A 631 -26.28 14.01 -34.29
CA THR A 631 -25.05 14.66 -33.80
C THR A 631 -25.33 15.73 -32.74
N ARG A 632 -24.30 16.02 -31.94
CA ARG A 632 -24.32 17.12 -30.97
C ARG A 632 -24.54 18.49 -31.63
N GLY A 633 -23.92 18.73 -32.79
CA GLY A 633 -24.03 20.02 -33.49
C GLY A 633 -25.45 20.32 -33.95
N GLU A 634 -26.19 19.31 -34.41
CA GLU A 634 -27.61 19.44 -34.77
C GLU A 634 -28.49 19.73 -33.54
N ALA A 635 -28.24 19.04 -32.42
CA ALA A 635 -28.98 19.25 -31.18
C ALA A 635 -28.71 20.64 -30.57
N GLU A 636 -27.47 21.15 -30.67
CA GLU A 636 -27.11 22.49 -30.22
C GLU A 636 -27.69 23.60 -31.10
N ALA A 637 -27.81 23.38 -32.42
CA ALA A 637 -28.40 24.35 -33.35
C ALA A 637 -29.93 24.48 -33.22
N ALA A 638 -30.58 23.54 -32.56
CA ALA A 638 -32.03 23.49 -32.37
C ALA A 638 -32.53 24.09 -31.03
N ILE A 639 -31.62 24.67 -30.23
CA ILE A 639 -31.90 25.26 -28.91
C ILE A 639 -31.52 26.75 -28.85
#